data_AF-A0A3D0LB10-F1
#
_entry.id   AF-A0A3D0LB10-F1
#
_cell.length_a   1.000
_cell.length_b   1.000
_cell.length_c   1.000
_cell.angle_alpha   90.00
_cell.angle_beta   90.00
_cell.angle_gamma   90.00
#
_symmetry.space_group_name_H-M   'P 1'
#
loop_
_entity.id
_entity.type
_entity.pdbx_description
1 polymer ?
#
loop_
_entity_poly.entity_id
_entity_poly.type
_entity_poly.pdbx_seq_one_letter_code
_entity_poly.pdbx_strand_id
1 'polypeptide(L)'
;MSDKNKNLAKSVGFIAVLAVVAVCVLYFSAFFVFRSKARKTLSQTAQLKYLEFESNLKTELLLAVQMAKSPTIVEYMKTPSDPELSKRAQAEIYSFQESFKGKNSFSISDNDLLYYSNGKVLYTLDKSDPANSWFDSCLALSDPYTFIVSYDIALKKNMLWVDAIVRDEAGKGIGLIGTGINLTDFVDQTYRNLDSSLTMFFYNMDKEITGATDVSLLENHALITSQLQELGNAGNLFPSAPEIYSTSKGEYILYPVPSVNWTMVIFQPYNLSQFFGNAIVPLAAILILVFFTLVALMGVHLVHPLNEVKETVDSISQGNADLTRRLDVNVKTTLKVIPAIVNGFNGFIAKLQAIIGTVKVSKDNLSASGSRLHSCIDDTVSSIELLNSNIGGMSSSIGRQTDSVSATVQAVNRISGNIETLNRMVVNQSETVHEASSAIEQMVGNIQAVNNSIEEMSKSFTGLDENADLGMSKLDEVNSRISQIQEQSEMLQNANLIISSIAEQTNLLAMNAAIEAAHAGDAGKGFSVVADEIRKLSENSSAQSKTISEQLNTIQDSITGIVEVSKESQTSFAEVSHKLHTTVHLVQQITTSMAEQTQGSALIGKSLDSLNSSSREVVTASGEMSEGNKTIMQEIQALQETTASIQRSMNGMTSDAQQMDRTRRELSAISDEMNGAITEISREIDLFKV
;
A
#
# COMPACT_ATOMS: atom_id res chain seq x y z
N MET A 1 -112.10 -7.93 -67.17
CA MET A 1 -110.67 -8.14 -66.83
C MET A 1 -109.84 -7.50 -67.93
N SER A 2 -109.44 -6.25 -67.71
CA SER A 2 -108.92 -5.30 -68.69
C SER A 2 -107.54 -4.81 -68.22
N ASP A 3 -106.63 -4.64 -69.17
CA ASP A 3 -105.24 -4.11 -69.24
C ASP A 3 -104.42 -3.69 -67.99
N LYS A 4 -104.99 -3.48 -66.80
CA LYS A 4 -104.26 -3.18 -65.54
C LYS A 4 -103.35 -4.31 -65.05
N ASN A 5 -103.73 -5.59 -65.23
CA ASN A 5 -102.91 -6.72 -64.79
C ASN A 5 -101.72 -7.03 -65.71
N LYS A 6 -101.78 -6.65 -66.99
CA LYS A 6 -100.66 -6.86 -67.91
C LYS A 6 -99.52 -5.85 -67.71
N ASN A 7 -99.83 -4.63 -67.28
CA ASN A 7 -98.81 -3.64 -66.90
C ASN A 7 -98.20 -3.96 -65.53
N LEU A 8 -98.97 -4.45 -64.55
CA LEU A 8 -98.43 -4.85 -63.24
C LEU A 8 -97.46 -6.03 -63.36
N ALA A 9 -97.76 -7.03 -64.20
CA ALA A 9 -96.87 -8.18 -64.42
C ALA A 9 -95.58 -7.81 -65.17
N LYS A 10 -95.63 -6.87 -66.13
CA LYS A 10 -94.42 -6.37 -66.81
C LYS A 10 -93.55 -5.50 -65.89
N SER A 11 -94.16 -4.70 -65.01
CA SER A 11 -93.43 -3.93 -63.99
C SER A 11 -92.80 -4.83 -62.91
N VAL A 12 -93.50 -5.87 -62.46
CA VAL A 12 -92.97 -6.85 -61.49
C VAL A 12 -91.86 -7.69 -62.12
N GLY A 13 -91.98 -8.09 -63.39
CA GLY A 13 -90.93 -8.80 -64.12
C GLY A 13 -89.66 -7.95 -64.30
N PHE A 14 -89.79 -6.67 -64.64
CA PHE A 14 -88.65 -5.77 -64.78
C PHE A 14 -87.98 -5.44 -63.43
N ILE A 15 -88.76 -5.27 -62.36
CA ILE A 15 -88.25 -5.09 -60.99
C ILE A 15 -87.57 -6.36 -60.47
N ALA A 16 -88.09 -7.55 -60.78
CA ALA A 16 -87.47 -8.81 -60.40
C ALA A 16 -86.12 -9.03 -61.10
N VAL A 17 -86.02 -8.70 -62.39
CA VAL A 17 -84.74 -8.81 -63.13
C VAL A 17 -83.73 -7.78 -62.62
N LEU A 18 -84.14 -6.53 -62.34
CA LEU A 18 -83.27 -5.53 -61.71
C LEU A 18 -82.83 -5.93 -60.30
N ALA A 19 -83.70 -6.54 -59.50
CA ALA A 19 -83.37 -7.04 -58.17
C ALA A 19 -82.35 -8.19 -58.24
N VAL A 20 -82.50 -9.11 -59.20
CA VAL A 20 -81.55 -10.22 -59.37
C VAL A 20 -80.19 -9.72 -59.88
N VAL A 21 -80.17 -8.82 -60.86
CA VAL A 21 -78.91 -8.20 -61.35
C VAL A 21 -78.24 -7.40 -60.24
N ALA A 22 -79.00 -6.64 -59.44
CA ALA A 22 -78.47 -5.92 -58.29
C ALA A 22 -77.90 -6.87 -57.23
N VAL A 23 -78.59 -7.97 -56.91
CA VAL A 23 -78.10 -8.99 -55.96
C VAL A 23 -76.83 -9.68 -56.48
N CYS A 24 -76.73 -9.97 -57.77
CA CYS A 24 -75.52 -10.55 -58.37
C CYS A 24 -74.34 -9.56 -58.36
N VAL A 25 -74.56 -8.28 -58.67
CA VAL A 25 -73.52 -7.24 -58.60
C VAL A 25 -73.08 -6.99 -57.15
N LEU A 26 -74.02 -7.00 -56.20
CA LEU A 26 -73.74 -6.89 -54.76
C LEU A 26 -72.96 -8.10 -54.23
N TYR A 27 -73.30 -9.31 -54.67
CA TYR A 27 -72.57 -10.53 -54.32
C TYR A 27 -71.13 -10.50 -54.85
N PHE A 28 -70.93 -10.17 -56.13
CA PHE A 28 -69.60 -10.13 -56.74
C PHE A 28 -68.72 -9.01 -56.16
N SER A 29 -69.28 -7.83 -55.89
CA SER A 29 -68.55 -6.72 -55.26
C SER A 29 -68.17 -7.02 -53.81
N ALA A 30 -69.08 -7.59 -53.02
CA ALA A 30 -68.79 -8.01 -51.64
C ALA A 30 -67.71 -9.10 -51.60
N PHE A 31 -67.76 -10.06 -52.52
CA PHE A 31 -66.74 -11.11 -52.65
C PHE A 31 -65.37 -10.54 -53.04
N PHE A 32 -65.33 -9.60 -53.99
CA PHE A 32 -64.09 -8.94 -54.41
C PHE A 32 -63.47 -8.09 -53.29
N VAL A 33 -64.28 -7.31 -52.55
CA VAL A 33 -63.82 -6.50 -51.41
C VAL A 33 -63.34 -7.38 -50.27
N PHE A 34 -64.06 -8.46 -49.94
CA PHE A 34 -63.65 -9.42 -48.92
C PHE A 34 -62.30 -10.05 -49.27
N ARG A 35 -62.15 -10.53 -50.51
CA ARG A 35 -60.91 -11.15 -50.99
C ARG A 35 -59.73 -10.17 -50.99
N SER A 36 -59.96 -8.93 -51.44
CA SER A 36 -58.95 -7.86 -51.42
C SER A 36 -58.50 -7.53 -49.98
N LYS A 37 -59.45 -7.43 -49.03
CA LYS A 37 -59.15 -7.18 -47.63
C LYS A 37 -58.41 -8.35 -46.97
N ALA A 38 -58.84 -9.58 -47.23
CA ALA A 38 -58.19 -10.80 -46.73
C ALA A 38 -56.72 -10.87 -47.18
N ARG A 39 -56.45 -10.63 -48.48
CA ARG A 39 -55.06 -10.59 -48.98
C ARG A 39 -54.23 -9.49 -48.32
N LYS A 40 -54.78 -8.29 -48.17
CA LYS A 40 -54.08 -7.17 -47.52
C LYS A 40 -53.76 -7.48 -46.05
N THR A 41 -54.72 -8.05 -45.32
CA THR A 41 -54.51 -8.49 -43.93
C THR A 41 -53.46 -9.58 -43.84
N LEU A 42 -53.55 -10.62 -44.69
CA LEU A 42 -52.55 -11.69 -44.74
C LEU A 42 -51.14 -11.17 -45.03
N SER A 43 -50.96 -10.26 -46.00
CA SER A 43 -49.64 -9.66 -46.28
C SER A 43 -49.09 -8.86 -45.10
N GLN A 44 -49.92 -8.02 -44.48
CA GLN A 44 -49.49 -7.18 -43.35
C GLN A 44 -49.16 -8.04 -42.12
N THR A 45 -50.00 -9.01 -41.80
CA THR A 45 -49.79 -9.92 -40.67
C THR A 45 -48.58 -10.82 -40.91
N ALA A 46 -48.41 -11.38 -42.11
CA ALA A 46 -47.25 -12.21 -42.42
C ALA A 46 -45.94 -11.41 -42.36
N GLN A 47 -45.91 -10.19 -42.89
CA GLN A 47 -44.72 -9.34 -42.80
C GLN A 47 -44.38 -9.00 -41.33
N LEU A 48 -45.39 -8.65 -40.52
CA LEU A 48 -45.19 -8.30 -39.12
C LEU A 48 -44.74 -9.53 -38.30
N LYS A 49 -45.35 -10.70 -38.52
CA LYS A 49 -44.95 -11.95 -37.88
C LYS A 49 -43.57 -12.45 -38.30
N TYR A 50 -43.21 -12.26 -39.57
CA TYR A 50 -41.85 -12.50 -40.03
C TYR A 50 -40.83 -11.59 -39.32
N LEU A 51 -41.11 -10.28 -39.22
CA LEU A 51 -40.21 -9.33 -38.54
C LEU A 51 -40.09 -9.63 -37.03
N GLU A 52 -41.17 -10.01 -36.36
CA GLU A 52 -41.15 -10.45 -34.96
C GLU A 52 -40.29 -11.71 -34.77
N PHE A 53 -40.48 -12.72 -35.63
CA PHE A 53 -39.69 -13.95 -35.62
C PHE A 53 -38.20 -13.67 -35.88
N GLU A 54 -37.88 -12.92 -36.94
CA GLU A 54 -36.50 -12.56 -37.30
C GLU A 54 -35.80 -11.76 -36.21
N SER A 55 -36.47 -10.75 -35.62
CA SER A 55 -35.89 -9.93 -34.56
C SER A 55 -35.53 -10.77 -33.32
N ASN A 56 -36.43 -11.68 -32.94
CA ASN A 56 -36.21 -12.56 -31.80
C ASN A 56 -35.10 -13.58 -32.04
N LEU A 57 -35.05 -14.17 -33.23
CA LEU A 57 -34.07 -15.20 -33.56
C LEU A 57 -32.67 -14.62 -33.84
N LYS A 58 -32.60 -13.50 -34.57
CA LYS A 58 -31.34 -12.88 -34.99
C LYS A 58 -30.48 -12.42 -33.82
N THR A 59 -31.10 -12.03 -32.71
CA THR A 59 -30.38 -11.63 -31.48
C THR A 59 -29.68 -12.83 -30.84
N GLU A 60 -30.39 -13.93 -30.64
CA GLU A 60 -29.83 -15.18 -30.09
C GLU A 60 -28.75 -15.76 -31.01
N LEU A 61 -28.98 -15.71 -32.33
CA LEU A 61 -28.04 -16.15 -33.34
C LEU A 61 -26.73 -15.35 -33.34
N LEU A 62 -26.82 -14.02 -33.31
CA LEU A 62 -25.63 -13.16 -33.37
C LEU A 62 -24.75 -13.34 -32.13
N LEU A 63 -25.37 -13.50 -30.96
CA LEU A 63 -24.67 -13.83 -29.72
C LEU A 63 -24.01 -15.21 -29.77
N ALA A 64 -24.70 -16.25 -30.26
CA ALA A 64 -24.14 -17.59 -30.40
C ALA A 64 -22.94 -17.62 -31.37
N VAL A 65 -23.04 -16.94 -32.52
CA VAL A 65 -21.95 -16.85 -33.50
C VAL A 65 -20.77 -16.01 -32.98
N GLN A 66 -21.03 -14.94 -32.20
CA GLN A 66 -19.95 -14.18 -31.55
C GLN A 66 -19.23 -15.03 -30.49
N MET A 67 -20.00 -15.76 -29.69
CA MET A 67 -19.46 -16.69 -28.70
C MET A 67 -18.59 -17.77 -29.35
N ALA A 68 -19.02 -18.35 -30.48
CA ALA A 68 -18.23 -19.32 -31.24
C ALA A 68 -16.94 -18.75 -31.86
N LYS A 69 -16.84 -17.42 -32.02
CA LYS A 69 -15.67 -16.72 -32.54
C LYS A 69 -14.74 -16.17 -31.46
N SER A 70 -15.09 -16.33 -30.18
CA SER A 70 -14.23 -15.87 -29.09
C SER A 70 -12.88 -16.60 -29.14
N PRO A 71 -11.74 -15.87 -29.14
CA PRO A 71 -10.42 -16.49 -29.11
C PRO A 71 -10.24 -17.44 -27.93
N THR A 72 -10.73 -17.08 -26.74
CA THR A 72 -10.65 -17.91 -25.54
C THR A 72 -11.42 -19.22 -25.71
N ILE A 73 -12.62 -19.17 -26.28
CA ILE A 73 -13.47 -20.34 -26.49
C ILE A 73 -12.89 -21.24 -27.59
N VAL A 74 -12.38 -20.66 -28.68
CA VAL A 74 -11.69 -21.41 -29.73
C VAL A 74 -10.46 -22.13 -29.18
N GLU A 75 -9.64 -21.46 -28.38
CA GLU A 75 -8.45 -22.05 -27.76
C GLU A 75 -8.82 -23.16 -26.78
N TYR A 76 -9.86 -22.95 -25.96
CA TYR A 76 -10.41 -23.96 -25.06
C TYR A 76 -10.90 -25.20 -25.81
N MET A 77 -11.65 -25.04 -26.90
CA MET A 77 -12.16 -26.17 -27.68
C MET A 77 -11.03 -26.99 -28.34
N LYS A 78 -9.87 -26.38 -28.61
CA LYS A 78 -8.66 -27.11 -29.07
C LYS A 78 -7.98 -27.90 -27.95
N THR A 79 -8.00 -27.40 -26.71
CA THR A 79 -7.28 -27.99 -25.58
C THR A 79 -8.14 -28.00 -24.30
N PRO A 80 -9.25 -28.74 -24.26
CA PRO A 80 -10.20 -28.68 -23.14
C PRO A 80 -9.63 -29.22 -21.81
N SER A 81 -8.52 -29.97 -21.86
CA SER A 81 -7.85 -30.51 -20.68
C SER A 81 -7.08 -29.48 -19.86
N ASP A 82 -6.86 -28.25 -20.36
CA ASP A 82 -6.20 -27.18 -19.61
C ASP A 82 -7.18 -26.56 -18.59
N PRO A 83 -6.93 -26.71 -17.26
CA PRO A 83 -7.86 -26.23 -16.24
C PRO A 83 -8.02 -24.71 -16.19
N GLU A 84 -6.96 -23.94 -16.46
CA GLU A 84 -6.99 -22.48 -16.40
C GLU A 84 -7.72 -21.90 -17.62
N LEU A 85 -7.46 -22.48 -18.79
CA LEU A 85 -8.16 -22.12 -20.02
C LEU A 85 -9.64 -22.49 -19.96
N SER A 86 -9.97 -23.69 -19.45
CA SER A 86 -11.35 -24.12 -19.21
C SER A 86 -12.09 -23.16 -18.27
N LYS A 87 -11.46 -22.73 -17.18
CA LYS A 87 -12.08 -21.78 -16.24
C LYS A 87 -12.37 -20.43 -16.88
N ARG A 88 -11.44 -19.91 -17.69
CA ARG A 88 -11.61 -18.64 -18.42
C ARG A 88 -12.70 -18.75 -19.49
N ALA A 89 -12.68 -19.82 -20.29
CA ALA A 89 -13.69 -20.06 -21.31
C ALA A 89 -15.08 -20.24 -20.69
N GLN A 90 -15.22 -21.00 -19.59
CA GLN A 90 -16.51 -21.13 -18.90
C GLN A 90 -17.03 -19.81 -18.34
N ALA A 91 -16.17 -18.94 -17.79
CA ALA A 91 -16.57 -17.61 -17.35
C ALA A 91 -17.07 -16.74 -18.53
N GLU A 92 -16.42 -16.84 -19.68
CA GLU A 92 -16.82 -16.13 -20.89
C GLU A 92 -18.14 -16.66 -21.46
N ILE A 93 -18.31 -17.99 -21.53
CA ILE A 93 -19.57 -18.64 -21.90
C ILE A 93 -20.71 -18.22 -20.96
N TYR A 94 -20.45 -18.14 -19.65
CA TYR A 94 -21.44 -17.67 -18.67
C TYR A 94 -21.87 -16.21 -18.92
N SER A 95 -20.95 -15.34 -19.35
CA SER A 95 -21.27 -13.96 -19.70
C SER A 95 -22.19 -13.85 -20.93
N PHE A 96 -21.97 -14.68 -21.95
CA PHE A 96 -22.88 -14.82 -23.09
C PHE A 96 -24.22 -15.43 -22.66
N GLN A 97 -24.20 -16.41 -21.76
CA GLN A 97 -25.40 -17.03 -21.21
C GLN A 97 -26.35 -16.03 -20.56
N GLU A 98 -25.84 -15.08 -19.76
CA GLU A 98 -26.68 -14.03 -19.15
C GLU A 98 -27.30 -13.07 -20.18
N SER A 99 -26.73 -13.01 -21.40
CA SER A 99 -27.21 -12.18 -22.50
C SER A 99 -28.29 -12.86 -23.36
N PHE A 100 -28.37 -14.20 -23.34
CA PHE A 100 -29.43 -14.95 -24.02
C PHE A 100 -30.77 -14.80 -23.29
N LYS A 101 -31.88 -14.63 -24.02
CA LYS A 101 -33.22 -14.51 -23.41
C LYS A 101 -33.61 -15.73 -22.57
N GLY A 102 -33.20 -16.93 -23.01
CA GLY A 102 -33.45 -18.19 -22.32
C GLY A 102 -32.52 -18.47 -21.14
N LYS A 103 -31.52 -17.60 -20.91
CA LYS A 103 -30.45 -17.74 -19.91
C LYS A 103 -29.82 -19.13 -19.87
N ASN A 104 -29.74 -19.78 -21.03
CA ASN A 104 -29.16 -21.09 -21.16
C ASN A 104 -28.09 -21.11 -22.24
N SER A 105 -27.13 -22.01 -22.08
CA SER A 105 -26.06 -22.23 -23.03
C SER A 105 -25.69 -23.72 -23.04
N PHE A 106 -25.21 -24.19 -24.18
CA PHE A 106 -24.58 -25.49 -24.28
C PHE A 106 -23.25 -25.40 -25.02
N SER A 107 -22.34 -26.32 -24.75
CA SER A 107 -21.07 -26.42 -25.46
C SER A 107 -20.57 -27.86 -25.52
N ILE A 108 -19.93 -28.23 -26.63
CA ILE A 108 -19.32 -29.56 -26.85
C ILE A 108 -18.03 -29.36 -27.65
N SER A 109 -16.89 -29.85 -27.15
CA SER A 109 -15.64 -29.88 -27.91
C SER A 109 -15.52 -31.18 -28.71
N ASP A 110 -14.95 -31.11 -29.91
CA ASP A 110 -14.59 -32.28 -30.71
C ASP A 110 -13.46 -33.11 -30.06
N ASN A 111 -12.74 -32.55 -29.08
CA ASN A 111 -11.61 -33.20 -28.43
C ASN A 111 -11.97 -33.97 -27.14
N ASP A 112 -12.87 -33.45 -26.31
CA ASP A 112 -13.29 -34.12 -25.05
C ASP A 112 -14.67 -34.77 -25.12
N LEU A 113 -15.48 -34.41 -26.12
CA LEU A 113 -16.85 -34.86 -26.33
C LEU A 113 -17.77 -34.65 -25.12
N LEU A 114 -17.43 -33.74 -24.21
CA LEU A 114 -18.26 -33.46 -23.03
C LEU A 114 -19.38 -32.50 -23.39
N TYR A 115 -20.63 -32.91 -23.19
CA TYR A 115 -21.78 -32.03 -23.35
C TYR A 115 -21.96 -31.19 -22.09
N TYR A 116 -21.60 -29.92 -22.18
CA TYR A 116 -21.88 -28.92 -21.16
C TYR A 116 -23.24 -28.28 -21.41
N SER A 117 -24.05 -28.18 -20.36
CA SER A 117 -25.27 -27.38 -20.34
C SER A 117 -25.26 -26.51 -19.09
N ASN A 118 -25.35 -25.19 -19.26
CA ASN A 118 -25.39 -24.22 -18.17
C ASN A 118 -24.25 -24.42 -17.14
N GLY A 119 -23.03 -24.67 -17.63
CA GLY A 119 -21.84 -24.89 -16.82
C GLY A 119 -21.72 -26.27 -16.16
N LYS A 120 -22.62 -27.22 -16.45
CA LYS A 120 -22.55 -28.60 -15.94
C LYS A 120 -22.37 -29.61 -17.07
N VAL A 121 -21.47 -30.56 -16.89
CA VAL A 121 -21.36 -31.73 -17.78
C VAL A 121 -22.57 -32.63 -17.56
N LEU A 122 -23.32 -32.91 -18.63
CA LEU A 122 -24.48 -33.80 -18.57
C LEU A 122 -24.13 -35.23 -18.97
N TYR A 123 -23.40 -35.39 -20.07
CA TYR A 123 -22.96 -36.68 -20.60
C TYR A 123 -21.76 -36.49 -21.52
N THR A 124 -21.08 -37.58 -21.85
CA THR A 124 -20.05 -37.62 -22.89
C THR A 124 -20.68 -38.15 -24.17
N LEU A 125 -20.55 -37.41 -25.27
CA LEU A 125 -21.08 -37.77 -26.58
C LEU A 125 -20.30 -38.96 -27.15
N ASP A 126 -21.02 -40.04 -27.51
CA ASP A 126 -20.44 -41.20 -28.20
C ASP A 126 -20.67 -41.08 -29.71
N LYS A 127 -19.60 -40.81 -30.46
CA LYS A 127 -19.64 -40.69 -31.93
C LYS A 127 -19.92 -42.03 -32.65
N SER A 128 -19.76 -43.17 -31.97
CA SER A 128 -20.03 -44.47 -32.56
C SER A 128 -21.52 -44.82 -32.59
N ASP A 129 -22.33 -44.14 -31.76
CA ASP A 129 -23.78 -44.28 -31.76
C ASP A 129 -24.37 -43.56 -32.99
N PRO A 130 -25.08 -44.27 -33.89
CA PRO A 130 -25.75 -43.65 -35.03
C PRO A 130 -26.72 -42.54 -34.65
N ALA A 131 -27.26 -42.54 -33.43
CA ALA A 131 -28.13 -41.47 -32.94
C ALA A 131 -27.40 -40.12 -32.77
N ASN A 132 -26.07 -40.12 -32.67
CA ASN A 132 -25.24 -38.92 -32.51
C ASN A 132 -24.60 -38.43 -33.82
N SER A 133 -24.98 -39.00 -34.97
CA SER A 133 -24.43 -38.61 -36.29
C SER A 133 -24.68 -37.15 -36.65
N TRP A 134 -25.64 -36.49 -35.96
CA TRP A 134 -25.92 -35.07 -36.11
C TRP A 134 -24.70 -34.20 -35.75
N PHE A 135 -23.90 -34.57 -34.75
CA PHE A 135 -22.78 -33.75 -34.29
C PHE A 135 -21.71 -33.56 -35.36
N ASP A 136 -21.24 -34.66 -35.97
CA ASP A 136 -20.27 -34.63 -37.06
C ASP A 136 -20.85 -33.94 -38.31
N SER A 137 -22.15 -34.14 -38.56
CA SER A 137 -22.85 -33.48 -39.66
C SER A 137 -22.87 -31.96 -39.47
N CYS A 138 -23.09 -31.47 -38.24
CA CYS A 138 -23.05 -30.06 -37.89
C CYS A 138 -21.65 -29.46 -38.06
N LEU A 139 -20.59 -30.14 -37.60
CA LEU A 139 -19.21 -29.65 -37.75
C LEU A 139 -18.77 -29.55 -39.23
N ALA A 140 -19.35 -30.38 -40.10
CA ALA A 140 -19.08 -30.41 -41.53
C ALA A 140 -19.84 -29.36 -42.35
N LEU A 141 -20.85 -28.68 -41.78
CA LEU A 141 -21.59 -27.63 -42.48
C LEU A 141 -20.64 -26.51 -42.90
N SER A 142 -20.90 -25.85 -44.04
CA SER A 142 -20.17 -24.65 -44.46
C SER A 142 -20.64 -23.40 -43.71
N ASP A 143 -21.89 -23.39 -43.28
CA ASP A 143 -22.48 -22.27 -42.57
C ASP A 143 -21.90 -22.13 -41.15
N PRO A 144 -21.92 -20.93 -40.55
CA PRO A 144 -21.36 -20.72 -39.22
C PRO A 144 -22.24 -21.24 -38.08
N TYR A 145 -23.46 -21.69 -38.38
CA TYR A 145 -24.41 -22.20 -37.42
C TYR A 145 -25.47 -23.10 -38.09
N THR A 146 -26.25 -23.81 -37.28
CA THR A 146 -27.47 -24.52 -37.69
C THR A 146 -28.54 -24.43 -36.61
N PHE A 147 -29.77 -24.84 -36.93
CA PHE A 147 -30.87 -24.93 -35.95
C PHE A 147 -31.36 -26.35 -35.84
N ILE A 148 -31.60 -26.79 -34.61
CA ILE A 148 -32.08 -28.14 -34.33
C ILE A 148 -33.23 -28.05 -33.33
N VAL A 149 -34.37 -28.68 -33.64
CA VAL A 149 -35.43 -28.88 -32.67
C VAL A 149 -35.19 -30.24 -32.02
N SER A 150 -34.95 -30.27 -30.71
CA SER A 150 -34.75 -31.51 -29.97
C SER A 150 -35.25 -31.40 -28.54
N TYR A 151 -35.54 -32.56 -27.93
CA TYR A 151 -35.88 -32.63 -26.52
C TYR A 151 -34.61 -32.54 -25.67
N ASP A 152 -34.48 -31.51 -24.84
CA ASP A 152 -33.39 -31.41 -23.87
C ASP A 152 -33.69 -32.25 -22.63
N ILE A 153 -32.80 -33.20 -22.35
CA ILE A 153 -32.96 -34.17 -21.25
C ILE A 153 -32.82 -33.48 -19.87
N ALA A 154 -31.97 -32.45 -19.73
CA ALA A 154 -31.75 -31.77 -18.46
C ALA A 154 -32.87 -30.77 -18.12
N LEU A 155 -33.34 -30.03 -19.11
CA LEU A 155 -34.40 -29.04 -18.99
C LEU A 155 -35.80 -29.68 -19.08
N LYS A 156 -35.88 -30.94 -19.53
CA LYS A 156 -37.12 -31.70 -19.74
C LYS A 156 -38.13 -30.98 -20.65
N LYS A 157 -37.62 -30.31 -21.67
CA LYS A 157 -38.39 -29.45 -22.57
C LYS A 157 -37.92 -29.63 -24.01
N ASN A 158 -38.85 -29.47 -24.96
CA ASN A 158 -38.50 -29.31 -26.36
C ASN A 158 -37.86 -27.93 -26.56
N MET A 159 -36.69 -27.91 -27.17
CA MET A 159 -35.89 -26.72 -27.39
C MET A 159 -35.65 -26.55 -28.89
N LEU A 160 -35.72 -25.31 -29.36
CA LEU A 160 -35.13 -24.88 -30.62
C LEU A 160 -33.70 -24.41 -30.32
N TRP A 161 -32.72 -25.22 -30.68
CA TRP A 161 -31.32 -24.93 -30.49
C TRP A 161 -30.76 -24.09 -31.62
N VAL A 162 -29.91 -23.14 -31.23
CA VAL A 162 -29.10 -22.30 -32.10
C VAL A 162 -27.66 -22.76 -31.94
N ASP A 163 -27.20 -23.59 -32.86
CA ASP A 163 -25.92 -24.28 -32.77
C ASP A 163 -24.88 -23.54 -33.60
N ALA A 164 -24.02 -22.74 -32.96
CA ALA A 164 -22.90 -22.11 -33.64
C ALA A 164 -21.68 -23.04 -33.68
N ILE A 165 -21.03 -23.08 -34.83
CA ILE A 165 -19.88 -23.97 -35.06
C ILE A 165 -18.60 -23.22 -34.72
N VAL A 166 -17.86 -23.71 -33.73
CA VAL A 166 -16.54 -23.20 -33.36
C VAL A 166 -15.54 -23.74 -34.38
N ARG A 167 -14.79 -22.84 -35.02
CA ARG A 167 -13.80 -23.20 -36.04
C ARG A 167 -12.39 -22.81 -35.62
N ASP A 168 -11.42 -23.62 -36.02
CA ASP A 168 -10.01 -23.25 -35.92
C ASP A 168 -9.59 -22.28 -37.04
N GLU A 169 -8.31 -21.87 -37.03
CA GLU A 169 -7.73 -20.97 -38.03
C GLU A 169 -7.76 -21.54 -39.47
N ALA A 170 -7.86 -22.86 -39.62
CA ALA A 170 -7.96 -23.54 -40.91
C ALA A 170 -9.43 -23.67 -41.40
N GLY A 171 -10.40 -23.24 -40.59
CA GLY A 171 -11.83 -23.32 -40.88
C GLY A 171 -12.47 -24.67 -40.56
N LYS A 172 -11.74 -25.60 -39.92
CA LYS A 172 -12.28 -26.89 -39.47
C LYS A 172 -13.17 -26.69 -38.25
N GLY A 173 -14.36 -27.30 -38.24
CA GLY A 173 -15.21 -27.35 -37.05
C GLY A 173 -14.55 -28.17 -35.93
N ILE A 174 -14.35 -27.56 -34.76
CA ILE A 174 -13.67 -28.14 -33.58
C ILE A 174 -14.58 -28.22 -32.35
N GLY A 175 -15.83 -27.80 -32.47
CA GLY A 175 -16.82 -27.88 -31.41
C GLY A 175 -18.11 -27.15 -31.78
N LEU A 176 -19.16 -27.40 -31.00
CA LEU A 176 -20.43 -26.69 -31.08
C LEU A 176 -20.65 -25.88 -29.81
N ILE A 177 -21.23 -24.70 -29.98
CA ILE A 177 -21.62 -23.87 -28.85
C ILE A 177 -22.85 -23.06 -29.20
N GLY A 178 -23.75 -22.87 -28.24
CA GLY A 178 -25.01 -22.24 -28.57
C GLY A 178 -25.94 -22.02 -27.40
N THR A 179 -27.17 -21.71 -27.74
CA THR A 179 -28.29 -21.45 -26.83
C THR A 179 -29.54 -22.16 -27.32
N GLY A 180 -30.46 -22.45 -26.42
CA GLY A 180 -31.75 -23.07 -26.71
C GLY A 180 -32.90 -22.13 -26.37
N ILE A 181 -33.86 -22.02 -27.27
CA ILE A 181 -35.12 -21.34 -27.02
C ILE A 181 -36.17 -22.42 -26.68
N ASN A 182 -36.81 -22.30 -25.51
CA ASN A 182 -37.92 -23.18 -25.15
C ASN A 182 -39.03 -23.06 -26.19
N LEU A 183 -39.41 -24.19 -26.78
CA LEU A 183 -40.34 -24.23 -27.90
C LEU A 183 -41.73 -23.68 -27.53
N THR A 184 -42.18 -23.89 -26.28
CA THR A 184 -43.43 -23.29 -25.79
C THR A 184 -43.34 -21.78 -25.70
N ASP A 185 -42.23 -21.23 -25.20
CA ASP A 185 -42.02 -19.79 -25.10
C ASP A 185 -41.88 -19.15 -26.48
N PHE A 186 -41.24 -19.86 -27.41
CA PHE A 186 -41.13 -19.51 -28.82
C PHE A 186 -42.52 -19.47 -29.50
N VAL A 187 -43.37 -20.48 -29.27
CA VAL A 187 -44.75 -20.52 -29.77
C VAL A 187 -45.58 -19.40 -29.15
N ASP A 188 -45.53 -19.21 -27.83
CA ASP A 188 -46.29 -18.17 -27.13
C ASP A 188 -45.90 -16.75 -27.53
N GLN A 189 -44.67 -16.53 -27.98
CA GLN A 189 -44.21 -15.24 -28.52
C GLN A 189 -44.62 -15.06 -29.98
N THR A 190 -44.40 -16.07 -30.82
CA THR A 190 -44.66 -15.98 -32.27
C THR A 190 -46.17 -15.91 -32.57
N TYR A 191 -46.99 -16.62 -31.80
CA TYR A 191 -48.45 -16.69 -31.97
C TYR A 191 -49.22 -15.67 -31.13
N ARG A 192 -48.55 -14.88 -30.27
CA ARG A 192 -49.18 -13.81 -29.48
C ARG A 192 -49.88 -12.79 -30.40
N ASN A 193 -51.10 -12.39 -30.07
CA ASN A 193 -51.88 -11.42 -30.87
C ASN A 193 -52.15 -11.85 -32.32
N LEU A 194 -52.00 -13.15 -32.66
CA LEU A 194 -52.51 -13.66 -33.95
C LEU A 194 -54.04 -13.60 -33.90
N ASP A 195 -54.66 -12.98 -34.91
CA ASP A 195 -56.11 -12.90 -35.01
C ASP A 195 -56.70 -14.32 -34.98
N SER A 196 -57.70 -14.55 -34.12
CA SER A 196 -58.37 -15.85 -33.96
C SER A 196 -58.96 -16.43 -35.26
N SER A 197 -59.14 -15.60 -36.29
CA SER A 197 -59.58 -16.01 -37.61
C SER A 197 -58.46 -16.50 -38.54
N LEU A 198 -57.20 -16.44 -38.11
CA LEU A 198 -56.03 -16.88 -38.85
C LEU A 198 -55.45 -18.16 -38.25
N THR A 199 -54.94 -19.03 -39.10
CA THR A 199 -54.14 -20.19 -38.68
C THR A 199 -52.74 -20.03 -39.26
N MET A 200 -51.71 -20.25 -38.46
CA MET A 200 -50.31 -20.09 -38.87
C MET A 200 -49.53 -21.37 -38.59
N PHE A 201 -48.60 -21.70 -39.47
CA PHE A 201 -47.63 -22.78 -39.30
C PHE A 201 -46.25 -22.35 -39.82
N PHE A 202 -45.19 -22.95 -39.30
CA PHE A 202 -43.86 -22.98 -39.91
C PHE A 202 -43.53 -24.40 -40.33
N TYR A 203 -42.85 -24.58 -41.45
CA TYR A 203 -42.36 -25.88 -41.90
C TYR A 203 -40.99 -25.79 -42.59
N ASN A 204 -40.22 -26.88 -42.52
CA ASN A 204 -38.88 -27.00 -43.10
C ASN A 204 -38.92 -27.51 -44.56
N MET A 205 -37.73 -27.68 -45.16
CA MET A 205 -37.56 -28.19 -46.53
C MET A 205 -38.13 -29.61 -46.76
N ASP A 206 -38.21 -30.42 -45.70
CA ASP A 206 -38.81 -31.75 -45.72
C ASP A 206 -40.34 -31.72 -45.58
N LYS A 207 -40.92 -30.51 -45.49
CA LYS A 207 -42.36 -30.23 -45.32
C LYS A 207 -42.89 -30.60 -43.93
N GLU A 208 -42.01 -30.86 -42.97
CA GLU A 208 -42.38 -31.12 -41.59
C GLU A 208 -42.69 -29.82 -40.88
N ILE A 209 -43.74 -29.82 -40.06
CA ILE A 209 -44.15 -28.67 -39.26
C ILE A 209 -43.13 -28.45 -38.14
N THR A 210 -42.47 -27.30 -38.17
CA THR A 210 -41.47 -26.86 -37.19
C THR A 210 -42.00 -25.76 -36.25
N GLY A 211 -43.23 -25.29 -36.48
CA GLY A 211 -43.91 -24.32 -35.62
C GLY A 211 -45.43 -24.38 -35.77
N ALA A 212 -46.16 -24.56 -34.67
CA ALA A 212 -47.61 -24.59 -34.59
C ALA A 212 -48.08 -24.23 -33.17
N THR A 213 -49.33 -23.82 -33.00
CA THR A 213 -49.95 -23.67 -31.67
C THR A 213 -50.13 -25.02 -30.96
N ASP A 214 -50.37 -26.09 -31.72
CA ASP A 214 -50.43 -27.46 -31.21
C ASP A 214 -49.04 -28.10 -31.24
N VAL A 215 -48.41 -28.19 -30.07
CA VAL A 215 -47.06 -28.72 -29.89
C VAL A 215 -46.95 -30.19 -30.33
N SER A 216 -48.05 -30.96 -30.27
CA SER A 216 -48.05 -32.37 -30.68
C SER A 216 -47.78 -32.57 -32.18
N LEU A 217 -48.01 -31.55 -33.00
CA LEU A 217 -47.71 -31.60 -34.44
C LEU A 217 -46.20 -31.58 -34.71
N LEU A 218 -45.44 -30.93 -33.83
CA LEU A 218 -43.98 -30.85 -33.95
C LEU A 218 -43.35 -32.16 -33.46
N GLU A 219 -43.84 -32.71 -32.35
CA GLU A 219 -43.36 -33.99 -31.79
C GLU A 219 -43.59 -35.17 -32.74
N ASN A 220 -44.66 -35.13 -33.54
CA ASN A 220 -45.00 -36.19 -34.48
C ASN A 220 -44.41 -35.99 -35.90
N HIS A 221 -43.55 -34.97 -36.11
CA HIS A 221 -43.03 -34.61 -37.43
C HIS A 221 -44.14 -34.48 -38.49
N ALA A 222 -45.28 -33.89 -38.11
CA ALA A 222 -46.45 -33.83 -38.99
C ALA A 222 -46.14 -33.03 -40.25
N LEU A 223 -46.55 -33.52 -41.42
CA LEU A 223 -46.33 -32.82 -42.68
C LEU A 223 -47.33 -31.67 -42.85
N ILE A 224 -46.88 -30.49 -43.31
CA ILE A 224 -47.76 -29.35 -43.57
C ILE A 224 -48.90 -29.69 -44.55
N THR A 225 -48.62 -30.59 -45.50
CA THR A 225 -49.60 -31.06 -46.47
C THR A 225 -50.69 -31.96 -45.88
N SER A 226 -50.50 -32.54 -44.68
CA SER A 226 -51.56 -33.28 -44.00
C SER A 226 -52.55 -32.35 -43.29
N GLN A 227 -52.07 -31.23 -42.76
CA GLN A 227 -52.90 -30.23 -42.09
C GLN A 227 -53.61 -29.30 -43.09
N LEU A 228 -52.92 -28.95 -44.17
CA LEU A 228 -53.42 -28.04 -45.20
C LEU A 228 -53.35 -28.70 -46.58
N GLN A 229 -54.25 -29.65 -46.83
CA GLN A 229 -54.29 -30.43 -48.09
C GLN A 229 -54.35 -29.56 -49.35
N GLU A 230 -54.98 -28.37 -49.29
CA GLU A 230 -55.11 -27.48 -50.46
C GLU A 230 -53.80 -26.80 -50.88
N LEU A 231 -52.79 -26.76 -49.99
CA LEU A 231 -51.43 -26.31 -50.33
C LEU A 231 -50.69 -27.30 -51.23
N GLY A 232 -51.04 -28.60 -51.20
CA GLY A 232 -50.45 -29.59 -52.10
C GLY A 232 -50.71 -29.31 -53.59
N ASN A 233 -51.73 -28.49 -53.89
CA ASN A 233 -52.07 -28.04 -55.25
C ASN A 233 -51.45 -26.68 -55.60
N ALA A 234 -50.86 -25.97 -54.63
CA ALA A 234 -50.10 -24.74 -54.86
C ALA A 234 -48.72 -25.14 -55.39
N GLY A 235 -48.44 -24.88 -56.67
CA GLY A 235 -47.27 -25.44 -57.37
C GLY A 235 -45.88 -25.13 -56.78
N ASN A 236 -45.75 -24.23 -55.79
CA ASN A 236 -44.49 -23.92 -55.12
C ASN A 236 -44.66 -23.79 -53.59
N LEU A 237 -44.24 -24.79 -52.83
CA LEU A 237 -44.24 -24.76 -51.35
C LEU A 237 -43.06 -24.01 -50.75
N PHE A 238 -42.06 -23.60 -51.54
CA PHE A 238 -40.86 -22.92 -51.07
C PHE A 238 -40.58 -21.69 -51.95
N PRO A 239 -41.43 -20.66 -51.89
CA PRO A 239 -41.27 -19.49 -52.74
C PRO A 239 -40.08 -18.64 -52.30
N SER A 240 -39.34 -18.06 -53.26
CA SER A 240 -38.19 -17.20 -52.97
C SER A 240 -38.58 -15.80 -52.45
N ALA A 241 -39.87 -15.45 -52.54
CA ALA A 241 -40.48 -14.24 -52.02
C ALA A 241 -41.89 -14.56 -51.49
N PRO A 242 -42.53 -13.69 -50.69
CA PRO A 242 -43.88 -13.94 -50.20
C PRO A 242 -44.89 -14.12 -51.33
N GLU A 243 -45.61 -15.23 -51.35
CA GLU A 243 -46.60 -15.56 -52.37
C GLU A 243 -47.97 -15.84 -51.76
N ILE A 244 -49.01 -15.30 -52.39
CA ILE A 244 -50.41 -15.47 -51.96
C ILE A 244 -51.11 -16.42 -52.91
N TYR A 245 -51.76 -17.42 -52.33
CA TYR A 245 -52.57 -18.40 -53.04
C TYR A 245 -54.02 -18.28 -52.62
N SER A 246 -54.91 -18.33 -53.59
CA SER A 246 -56.34 -18.38 -53.33
C SER A 246 -56.88 -19.75 -53.66
N THR A 247 -57.70 -20.27 -52.77
CA THR A 247 -58.31 -21.60 -52.90
C THR A 247 -59.82 -21.52 -52.70
N SER A 248 -60.50 -22.66 -52.80
CA SER A 248 -61.92 -22.77 -52.46
C SER A 248 -62.19 -22.54 -50.97
N LYS A 249 -61.24 -22.83 -50.07
CA LYS A 249 -61.46 -22.70 -48.62
C LYS A 249 -60.99 -21.38 -48.04
N GLY A 250 -60.15 -20.62 -48.74
CA GLY A 250 -59.66 -19.34 -48.25
C GLY A 250 -58.44 -18.79 -48.99
N GLU A 251 -57.84 -17.77 -48.41
CA GLU A 251 -56.56 -17.20 -48.88
C GLU A 251 -55.43 -17.70 -48.00
N TYR A 252 -54.30 -18.03 -48.63
CA TYR A 252 -53.06 -18.44 -47.99
C TYR A 252 -51.96 -17.45 -48.37
N ILE A 253 -51.04 -17.19 -47.45
CA ILE A 253 -49.75 -16.55 -47.77
C ILE A 253 -48.62 -17.46 -47.29
N LEU A 254 -47.71 -17.80 -48.20
CA LEU A 254 -46.45 -18.45 -47.88
C LEU A 254 -45.39 -17.36 -47.85
N TYR A 255 -44.63 -17.31 -46.76
CA TYR A 255 -43.61 -16.30 -46.51
C TYR A 255 -42.31 -17.04 -46.19
N PRO A 256 -41.27 -16.96 -47.05
CA PRO A 256 -40.01 -17.65 -46.79
C PRO A 256 -39.26 -17.01 -45.62
N VAL A 257 -38.60 -17.85 -44.82
CA VAL A 257 -37.77 -17.47 -43.67
C VAL A 257 -36.36 -18.01 -43.88
N PRO A 258 -35.51 -17.30 -44.64
CA PRO A 258 -34.22 -17.83 -45.11
C PRO A 258 -33.23 -18.12 -43.98
N SER A 259 -33.32 -17.41 -42.85
CA SER A 259 -32.41 -17.58 -41.71
C SER A 259 -32.38 -19.00 -41.16
N VAL A 260 -33.51 -19.72 -41.21
CA VAL A 260 -33.68 -21.09 -40.68
C VAL A 260 -34.04 -22.11 -41.76
N ASN A 261 -34.05 -21.72 -43.05
CA ASN A 261 -34.58 -22.52 -44.16
C ASN A 261 -36.03 -23.02 -43.94
N TRP A 262 -36.87 -22.21 -43.29
CA TRP A 262 -38.28 -22.52 -43.08
C TRP A 262 -39.18 -21.67 -43.98
N THR A 263 -40.42 -22.10 -44.14
CA THR A 263 -41.49 -21.29 -44.72
C THR A 263 -42.60 -21.13 -43.70
N MET A 264 -43.04 -19.89 -43.48
CA MET A 264 -44.22 -19.57 -42.69
C MET A 264 -45.43 -19.54 -43.60
N VAL A 265 -46.50 -20.23 -43.22
CA VAL A 265 -47.79 -20.14 -43.90
C VAL A 265 -48.86 -19.61 -42.97
N ILE A 266 -49.59 -18.60 -43.44
CA ILE A 266 -50.78 -18.09 -42.75
C ILE A 266 -51.99 -18.33 -43.65
N PHE A 267 -53.01 -18.97 -43.08
CA PHE A 267 -54.27 -19.30 -43.73
C PHE A 267 -55.41 -18.49 -43.11
N GLN A 268 -56.18 -17.83 -43.98
CA GLN A 268 -57.45 -17.20 -43.62
C GLN A 268 -58.60 -17.95 -44.31
N PRO A 269 -59.40 -18.73 -43.55
CA PRO A 269 -60.57 -19.40 -44.10
C PRO A 269 -61.66 -18.40 -44.51
N TYR A 270 -62.35 -18.70 -45.61
CA TYR A 270 -63.55 -17.99 -46.01
C TYR A 270 -64.68 -18.31 -45.01
N ASN A 271 -64.98 -17.35 -44.12
CA ASN A 271 -66.07 -17.48 -43.16
C ASN A 271 -67.31 -16.73 -43.65
N LEU A 272 -68.44 -17.44 -43.81
CA LEU A 272 -69.70 -16.88 -44.32
C LEU A 272 -70.17 -15.67 -43.50
N SER A 273 -69.88 -15.62 -42.20
CA SER A 273 -70.31 -14.53 -41.30
C SER A 273 -69.62 -13.18 -41.59
N GLN A 274 -68.38 -13.18 -42.07
CA GLN A 274 -67.63 -11.97 -42.42
C GLN A 274 -67.96 -11.48 -43.84
N PHE A 275 -68.36 -12.39 -44.73
CA PHE A 275 -68.83 -12.08 -46.08
C PHE A 275 -70.08 -11.18 -46.07
N PHE A 276 -71.03 -11.44 -45.16
CA PHE A 276 -72.24 -10.61 -45.02
C PHE A 276 -71.98 -9.23 -44.38
N GLY A 277 -70.88 -9.05 -43.64
CA GLY A 277 -70.57 -7.79 -42.94
C GLY A 277 -70.24 -6.61 -43.87
N ASN A 278 -69.70 -6.88 -45.08
CA ASN A 278 -69.30 -5.83 -46.04
C ASN A 278 -70.33 -5.56 -47.14
N ALA A 279 -71.40 -6.36 -47.25
CA ALA A 279 -72.50 -6.15 -48.21
C ALA A 279 -73.59 -5.18 -47.68
N ILE A 280 -73.50 -4.78 -46.39
CA ILE A 280 -74.53 -3.99 -45.69
C ILE A 280 -74.56 -2.51 -46.14
N VAL A 281 -73.45 -1.92 -46.57
CA VAL A 281 -73.36 -0.47 -46.83
C VAL A 281 -74.20 0.00 -48.04
N PRO A 282 -74.22 -0.66 -49.21
CA PRO A 282 -75.15 -0.28 -50.29
C PRO A 282 -76.60 -0.72 -50.03
N LEU A 283 -76.82 -1.73 -49.18
CA LEU A 283 -78.16 -2.15 -48.72
C LEU A 283 -78.77 -1.14 -47.71
N ALA A 284 -77.93 -0.48 -46.91
CA ALA A 284 -78.33 0.52 -45.92
C ALA A 284 -78.92 1.78 -46.57
N ALA A 285 -78.48 2.20 -47.75
CA ALA A 285 -79.04 3.36 -48.45
C ALA A 285 -80.49 3.13 -48.93
N ILE A 286 -80.83 1.88 -49.28
CA ILE A 286 -82.19 1.47 -49.68
C ILE A 286 -83.06 1.20 -48.43
N LEU A 287 -82.45 0.68 -47.36
CA LEU A 287 -83.11 0.48 -46.06
C LEU A 287 -83.40 1.78 -45.30
N ILE A 288 -82.62 2.85 -45.46
CA ILE A 288 -82.90 4.17 -44.85
C ILE A 288 -84.23 4.76 -45.36
N LEU A 289 -84.60 4.48 -46.61
CA LEU A 289 -85.89 4.89 -47.19
C LEU A 289 -87.08 4.10 -46.61
N VAL A 290 -86.86 2.84 -46.21
CA VAL A 290 -87.83 1.94 -45.56
C VAL A 290 -87.86 2.14 -44.03
N PHE A 291 -86.75 2.60 -43.44
CA PHE A 291 -86.56 2.86 -42.03
C PHE A 291 -87.37 4.08 -41.56
N PHE A 292 -87.42 5.16 -42.34
CA PHE A 292 -88.27 6.32 -42.04
C PHE A 292 -89.78 5.99 -42.06
N THR A 293 -90.18 4.92 -42.77
CA THR A 293 -91.57 4.43 -42.79
C THR A 293 -91.91 3.55 -41.57
N LEU A 294 -90.90 2.97 -40.90
CA LEU A 294 -91.03 2.05 -39.77
C LEU A 294 -90.84 2.74 -38.40
N VAL A 295 -90.01 3.79 -38.33
CA VAL A 295 -89.77 4.61 -37.11
C VAL A 295 -91.06 5.31 -36.62
N ALA A 296 -91.97 5.65 -37.53
CA ALA A 296 -93.28 6.23 -37.18
C ALA A 296 -94.20 5.26 -36.40
N LEU A 297 -93.98 3.95 -36.52
CA LEU A 297 -94.83 2.92 -35.87
C LEU A 297 -94.29 2.45 -34.51
N MET A 298 -93.02 2.70 -34.17
CA MET A 298 -92.33 2.09 -33.01
C MET A 298 -92.20 3.00 -31.77
N GLY A 299 -92.46 4.31 -31.90
CA GLY A 299 -92.24 5.31 -30.84
C GLY A 299 -93.17 5.23 -29.61
N VAL A 300 -94.23 4.43 -29.62
CA VAL A 300 -95.25 4.44 -28.56
C VAL A 300 -95.00 3.39 -27.46
N HIS A 301 -94.18 2.36 -27.69
CA HIS A 301 -94.22 1.15 -26.83
C HIS A 301 -92.94 0.73 -26.06
N LEU A 302 -91.75 1.34 -26.24
CA LEU A 302 -90.50 0.79 -25.66
C LEU A 302 -89.54 1.74 -24.90
N VAL A 303 -89.62 3.06 -25.05
CA VAL A 303 -88.49 3.96 -24.66
C VAL A 303 -88.47 4.38 -23.18
N HIS A 304 -89.58 4.30 -22.45
CA HIS A 304 -89.68 4.99 -21.16
C HIS A 304 -88.76 4.49 -20.01
N PRO A 305 -88.37 3.19 -19.89
CA PRO A 305 -87.56 2.73 -18.74
C PRO A 305 -86.03 2.89 -18.84
N LEU A 306 -85.47 3.36 -19.97
CA LEU A 306 -84.01 3.33 -20.24
C LEU A 306 -83.26 4.64 -19.94
N ASN A 307 -83.95 5.72 -19.58
CA ASN A 307 -83.34 7.04 -19.38
C ASN A 307 -82.55 7.17 -18.04
N GLU A 308 -82.86 6.38 -17.01
CA GLU A 308 -82.21 6.52 -15.68
C GLU A 308 -80.78 5.94 -15.63
N VAL A 309 -80.46 4.91 -16.42
CA VAL A 309 -79.11 4.31 -16.45
C VAL A 309 -78.10 5.19 -17.21
N LYS A 310 -78.58 5.98 -18.18
CA LYS A 310 -77.76 6.88 -19.00
C LYS A 310 -77.17 8.03 -18.16
N GLU A 311 -77.99 8.68 -17.34
CA GLU A 311 -77.54 9.87 -16.58
C GLU A 311 -76.40 9.58 -15.60
N THR A 312 -76.37 8.38 -15.00
CA THR A 312 -75.37 8.07 -13.98
C THR A 312 -74.01 7.69 -14.58
N VAL A 313 -73.98 7.05 -15.76
CA VAL A 313 -72.73 6.74 -16.49
C VAL A 313 -72.09 8.00 -17.07
N ASP A 314 -72.90 8.94 -17.58
CA ASP A 314 -72.39 10.23 -18.07
C ASP A 314 -71.69 11.03 -16.94
N SER A 315 -72.22 10.98 -15.71
CA SER A 315 -71.64 11.68 -14.54
C SER A 315 -70.25 11.17 -14.10
N ILE A 316 -69.91 9.90 -14.40
CA ILE A 316 -68.59 9.32 -14.08
C ILE A 316 -67.58 9.60 -15.20
N SER A 317 -68.05 9.75 -16.44
CA SER A 317 -67.21 10.07 -17.59
C SER A 317 -66.87 11.56 -17.72
N GLN A 318 -67.69 12.45 -17.15
CA GLN A 318 -67.48 13.90 -17.21
C GLN A 318 -67.05 14.46 -15.85
N GLY A 319 -65.73 14.48 -15.63
CA GLY A 319 -65.10 15.68 -15.05
C GLY A 319 -64.68 15.69 -13.58
N ASN A 320 -64.47 14.56 -12.87
CA ASN A 320 -63.79 14.60 -11.54
C ASN A 320 -63.03 13.32 -11.12
N ALA A 321 -62.88 12.31 -12.00
CA ALA A 321 -62.19 11.03 -11.70
C ALA A 321 -62.52 10.45 -10.30
N ASP A 322 -63.78 10.63 -9.86
CA ASP A 322 -64.23 10.28 -8.51
C ASP A 322 -64.69 8.83 -8.48
N LEU A 323 -63.75 7.95 -8.14
CA LEU A 323 -63.93 6.51 -8.04
C LEU A 323 -64.73 6.11 -6.77
N THR A 324 -65.26 7.07 -6.00
CA THR A 324 -66.14 6.79 -4.84
C THR A 324 -67.63 6.67 -5.22
N ARG A 325 -68.01 7.09 -6.44
CA ARG A 325 -69.40 7.00 -6.93
C ARG A 325 -69.81 5.56 -7.29
N ARG A 326 -71.08 5.20 -7.06
CA ARG A 326 -71.66 3.87 -7.35
C ARG A 326 -73.06 4.02 -7.97
N LEU A 327 -73.43 3.07 -8.82
CA LEU A 327 -74.79 2.93 -9.38
C LEU A 327 -75.75 2.36 -8.32
N ASP A 328 -76.99 2.87 -8.26
CA ASP A 328 -78.02 2.42 -7.30
C ASP A 328 -78.50 1.00 -7.61
N VAL A 329 -78.49 0.14 -6.58
CA VAL A 329 -78.74 -1.30 -6.67
C VAL A 329 -80.26 -1.61 -6.70
N ASN A 330 -81.12 -0.63 -6.40
CA ASN A 330 -82.58 -0.81 -6.27
C ASN A 330 -83.41 -0.34 -7.47
N VAL A 331 -82.97 -0.63 -8.71
CA VAL A 331 -83.75 -0.32 -9.91
C VAL A 331 -84.98 -1.23 -10.01
N LYS A 332 -86.19 -0.68 -9.84
CA LYS A 332 -87.46 -1.43 -9.96
C LYS A 332 -87.80 -1.66 -11.44
N THR A 333 -87.38 -2.80 -11.99
CA THR A 333 -87.71 -3.22 -13.36
C THR A 333 -88.12 -4.69 -13.43
N THR A 334 -89.02 -5.01 -14.37
CA THR A 334 -89.45 -6.39 -14.66
C THR A 334 -88.40 -7.20 -15.44
N LEU A 335 -87.31 -6.55 -15.90
CA LEU A 335 -86.24 -7.16 -16.67
C LEU A 335 -85.02 -7.46 -15.78
N LYS A 336 -84.75 -8.74 -15.51
CA LYS A 336 -83.62 -9.23 -14.67
C LYS A 336 -82.21 -8.79 -15.12
N VAL A 337 -82.06 -8.20 -16.31
CA VAL A 337 -80.76 -7.83 -16.90
C VAL A 337 -80.16 -6.54 -16.29
N ILE A 338 -80.98 -5.61 -15.80
CA ILE A 338 -80.51 -4.30 -15.33
C ILE A 338 -79.74 -4.37 -13.99
N PRO A 339 -80.20 -5.12 -12.96
CA PRO A 339 -79.42 -5.26 -11.72
C PRO A 339 -78.05 -5.94 -11.90
N ALA A 340 -77.92 -6.83 -12.89
CA ALA A 340 -76.65 -7.49 -13.20
C ALA A 340 -75.62 -6.50 -13.79
N ILE A 341 -76.06 -5.55 -14.61
CA ILE A 341 -75.21 -4.49 -15.19
C ILE A 341 -74.71 -3.53 -14.09
N VAL A 342 -75.59 -3.13 -13.16
CA VAL A 342 -75.24 -2.27 -12.03
C VAL A 342 -74.17 -2.90 -11.13
N ASN A 343 -74.33 -4.18 -10.77
CA ASN A 343 -73.37 -4.89 -9.91
C ASN A 343 -72.00 -5.09 -10.59
N GLY A 344 -71.99 -5.44 -11.88
CA GLY A 344 -70.75 -5.59 -12.65
C GLY A 344 -69.95 -4.27 -12.74
N PHE A 345 -70.64 -3.15 -12.97
CA PHE A 345 -70.02 -1.84 -13.03
C PHE A 345 -69.45 -1.40 -11.67
N ASN A 346 -70.21 -1.56 -10.58
CA ASN A 346 -69.73 -1.23 -9.23
C ASN A 346 -68.51 -2.08 -8.80
N GLY A 347 -68.47 -3.37 -9.18
CA GLY A 347 -67.32 -4.24 -8.93
C GLY A 347 -66.05 -3.83 -9.71
N PHE A 348 -66.21 -3.33 -10.93
CA PHE A 348 -65.10 -2.81 -11.73
C PHE A 348 -64.52 -1.52 -11.13
N ILE A 349 -65.36 -0.55 -10.74
CA ILE A 349 -64.92 0.70 -10.10
C ILE A 349 -64.21 0.42 -8.76
N ALA A 350 -64.68 -0.54 -7.97
CA ALA A 350 -64.01 -0.93 -6.73
C ALA A 350 -62.57 -1.48 -6.95
N LYS A 351 -62.36 -2.26 -8.01
CA LYS A 351 -61.01 -2.74 -8.39
C LYS A 351 -60.11 -1.59 -8.85
N LEU A 352 -60.63 -0.66 -9.66
CA LEU A 352 -59.87 0.52 -10.08
C LEU A 352 -59.48 1.41 -8.90
N GLN A 353 -60.39 1.61 -7.94
CA GLN A 353 -60.13 2.37 -6.72
C GLN A 353 -58.99 1.74 -5.90
N ALA A 354 -58.99 0.42 -5.73
CA ALA A 354 -57.92 -0.30 -5.03
C ALA A 354 -56.55 -0.19 -5.73
N ILE A 355 -56.53 -0.27 -7.07
CA ILE A 355 -55.30 -0.11 -7.86
C ILE A 355 -54.73 1.31 -7.70
N ILE A 356 -55.55 2.35 -7.90
CA ILE A 356 -55.12 3.74 -7.76
C ILE A 356 -54.70 4.06 -6.31
N GLY A 357 -55.40 3.51 -5.31
CA GLY A 357 -54.97 3.61 -3.91
C GLY A 357 -53.58 2.99 -3.67
N THR A 358 -53.31 1.83 -4.27
CA THR A 358 -51.99 1.18 -4.20
C THR A 358 -50.91 2.01 -4.90
N VAL A 359 -51.24 2.65 -6.03
CA VAL A 359 -50.33 3.55 -6.75
C VAL A 359 -50.01 4.80 -5.94
N LYS A 360 -51.01 5.40 -5.25
CA LYS A 360 -50.79 6.54 -4.33
C LYS A 360 -49.84 6.18 -3.18
N VAL A 361 -50.07 5.05 -2.53
CA VAL A 361 -49.17 4.55 -1.46
C VAL A 361 -47.76 4.27 -2.02
N SER A 362 -47.65 3.72 -3.22
CA SER A 362 -46.36 3.45 -3.86
C SER A 362 -45.60 4.73 -4.22
N LYS A 363 -46.31 5.77 -4.69
CA LYS A 363 -45.77 7.12 -4.92
C LYS A 363 -45.25 7.73 -3.62
N ASP A 364 -46.03 7.70 -2.54
CA ASP A 364 -45.61 8.28 -1.25
C ASP A 364 -44.36 7.58 -0.71
N ASN A 365 -44.31 6.24 -0.82
CA ASN A 365 -43.11 5.47 -0.46
C ASN A 365 -41.90 5.81 -1.35
N LEU A 366 -42.11 6.03 -2.64
CA LEU A 366 -41.05 6.43 -3.58
C LEU A 366 -40.55 7.85 -3.28
N SER A 367 -41.45 8.79 -2.96
CA SER A 367 -41.12 10.15 -2.51
C SER A 367 -40.30 10.13 -1.23
N ALA A 368 -40.71 9.35 -0.23
CA ALA A 368 -39.97 9.19 1.02
C ALA A 368 -38.58 8.57 0.79
N SER A 369 -38.47 7.62 -0.15
CA SER A 369 -37.19 7.02 -0.55
C SER A 369 -36.29 8.02 -1.26
N GLY A 370 -36.85 8.89 -2.11
CA GLY A 370 -36.12 9.97 -2.77
C GLY A 370 -35.57 11.02 -1.79
N SER A 371 -36.37 11.47 -0.83
CA SER A 371 -35.88 12.38 0.20
C SER A 371 -34.76 11.76 1.05
N ARG A 372 -34.85 10.46 1.37
CA ARG A 372 -33.77 9.73 2.06
C ARG A 372 -32.50 9.63 1.21
N LEU A 373 -32.63 9.38 -0.10
CA LEU A 373 -31.50 9.35 -1.02
C LEU A 373 -30.80 10.72 -1.07
N HIS A 374 -31.56 11.81 -1.16
CA HIS A 374 -31.01 13.17 -1.17
C HIS A 374 -30.25 13.48 0.13
N SER A 375 -30.84 13.17 1.30
CA SER A 375 -30.14 13.33 2.59
C SER A 375 -28.87 12.48 2.68
N CYS A 376 -28.87 11.27 2.12
CA CYS A 376 -27.69 10.40 2.08
C CYS A 376 -26.58 10.96 1.17
N ILE A 377 -26.96 11.62 0.07
CA ILE A 377 -26.01 12.34 -0.81
C ILE A 377 -25.38 13.52 -0.05
N ASP A 378 -26.16 14.28 0.70
CA ASP A 378 -25.65 15.40 1.52
C ASP A 378 -24.69 14.90 2.61
N ASP A 379 -25.03 13.82 3.33
CA ASP A 379 -24.14 13.19 4.31
C ASP A 379 -22.82 12.71 3.65
N THR A 380 -22.91 12.24 2.40
CA THR A 380 -21.75 11.84 1.60
C THR A 380 -20.88 13.04 1.22
N VAL A 381 -21.46 14.21 0.94
CA VAL A 381 -20.70 15.47 0.72
C VAL A 381 -19.84 15.77 1.93
N SER A 382 -20.46 15.86 3.12
CA SER A 382 -19.74 16.19 4.36
C SER A 382 -18.66 15.15 4.68
N SER A 383 -18.92 13.86 4.39
CA SER A 383 -17.95 12.78 4.58
C SER A 383 -16.74 12.91 3.65
N ILE A 384 -16.94 13.29 2.39
CA ILE A 384 -15.86 13.52 1.41
C ILE A 384 -15.04 14.77 1.78
N GLU A 385 -15.69 15.85 2.24
CA GLU A 385 -14.99 17.05 2.71
C GLU A 385 -14.09 16.75 3.92
N LEU A 386 -14.61 16.01 4.90
CA LEU A 386 -13.84 15.56 6.06
C LEU A 386 -12.67 14.65 5.63
N LEU A 387 -12.91 13.73 4.70
CA LEU A 387 -11.89 12.85 4.16
C LEU A 387 -10.76 13.64 3.47
N ASN A 388 -11.09 14.65 2.66
CA ASN A 388 -10.09 15.53 2.04
C ASN A 388 -9.28 16.33 3.07
N SER A 389 -9.95 16.84 4.12
CA SER A 389 -9.27 17.53 5.23
C SER A 389 -8.28 16.60 5.94
N ASN A 390 -8.71 15.37 6.24
CA ASN A 390 -7.86 14.36 6.86
C ASN A 390 -6.68 13.97 5.96
N ILE A 391 -6.90 13.86 4.63
CA ILE A 391 -5.82 13.64 3.65
C ILE A 391 -4.80 14.77 3.70
N GLY A 392 -5.25 16.03 3.68
CA GLY A 392 -4.37 17.20 3.77
C GLY A 392 -3.56 17.24 5.07
N GLY A 393 -4.21 16.95 6.21
CA GLY A 393 -3.55 16.87 7.51
C GLY A 393 -2.51 15.74 7.59
N MET A 394 -2.83 14.58 7.00
CA MET A 394 -1.90 13.45 6.94
C MET A 394 -0.72 13.75 6.02
N SER A 395 -0.95 14.33 4.83
CA SER A 395 0.12 14.74 3.91
C SER A 395 1.08 15.73 4.57
N SER A 396 0.55 16.69 5.33
CA SER A 396 1.38 17.63 6.10
C SER A 396 2.19 16.92 7.18
N SER A 397 1.61 15.92 7.85
CA SER A 397 2.29 15.12 8.86
C SER A 397 3.41 14.27 8.26
N ILE A 398 3.21 13.68 7.08
CA ILE A 398 4.23 12.92 6.33
C ILE A 398 5.38 13.84 5.88
N GLY A 399 5.07 15.08 5.46
CA GLY A 399 6.09 16.08 5.16
C GLY A 399 7.01 16.34 6.36
N ARG A 400 6.42 16.65 7.52
CA ARG A 400 7.20 16.83 8.76
C ARG A 400 7.96 15.57 9.19
N GLN A 401 7.39 14.39 8.97
CA GLN A 401 8.05 13.11 9.26
C GLN A 401 9.29 12.95 8.38
N THR A 402 9.19 13.27 7.09
CA THR A 402 10.31 13.21 6.13
C THR A 402 11.45 14.14 6.57
N ASP A 403 11.12 15.37 6.97
CA ASP A 403 12.11 16.33 7.47
C ASP A 403 12.77 15.84 8.77
N SER A 404 11.98 15.27 9.69
CA SER A 404 12.48 14.72 10.96
C SER A 404 13.41 13.52 10.74
N VAL A 405 13.07 12.65 9.80
CA VAL A 405 13.90 11.51 9.41
C VAL A 405 15.22 11.99 8.79
N SER A 406 15.18 12.99 7.91
CA SER A 406 16.37 13.61 7.32
C SER A 406 17.28 14.24 8.39
N ALA A 407 16.70 14.96 9.36
CA ALA A 407 17.45 15.51 10.49
C ALA A 407 18.09 14.41 11.36
N THR A 408 17.38 13.30 11.55
CA THR A 408 17.89 12.14 12.29
C THR A 408 19.08 11.49 11.56
N VAL A 409 19.00 11.32 10.24
CA VAL A 409 20.14 10.84 9.41
C VAL A 409 21.38 11.71 9.64
N GLN A 410 21.21 13.04 9.59
CA GLN A 410 22.33 13.97 9.80
C GLN A 410 22.91 13.85 11.21
N ALA A 411 22.07 13.73 12.23
CA ALA A 411 22.50 13.55 13.61
C ALA A 411 23.31 12.25 13.79
N VAL A 412 22.82 11.14 13.24
CA VAL A 412 23.51 9.83 13.31
C VAL A 412 24.84 9.86 12.58
N ASN A 413 24.91 10.47 11.39
CA ASN A 413 26.17 10.64 10.67
C ASN A 413 27.19 11.48 11.46
N ARG A 414 26.74 12.55 12.14
CA ARG A 414 27.60 13.33 13.04
C ARG A 414 28.10 12.49 14.22
N ILE A 415 27.26 11.65 14.81
CA ILE A 415 27.65 10.72 15.87
C ILE A 415 28.73 9.76 15.34
N SER A 416 28.57 9.20 14.14
CA SER A 416 29.59 8.33 13.53
C SER A 416 30.94 9.03 13.36
N GLY A 417 30.96 10.27 12.89
CA GLY A 417 32.20 11.06 12.78
C GLY A 417 32.82 11.38 14.15
N ASN A 418 32.00 11.62 15.17
CA ASN A 418 32.47 11.82 16.54
C ASN A 418 33.09 10.54 17.13
N ILE A 419 32.51 9.37 16.87
CA ILE A 419 33.05 8.06 17.27
C ILE A 419 34.44 7.84 16.65
N GLU A 420 34.60 8.11 15.35
CA GLU A 420 35.88 7.97 14.67
C GLU A 420 36.94 8.92 15.26
N THR A 421 36.55 10.17 15.53
CA THR A 421 37.41 11.14 16.19
C THR A 421 37.78 10.69 17.60
N LEU A 422 36.83 10.15 18.37
CA LEU A 422 37.06 9.60 19.71
C LEU A 422 38.06 8.46 19.68
N ASN A 423 37.91 7.49 18.76
CA ASN A 423 38.85 6.38 18.61
C ASN A 423 40.27 6.88 18.34
N ARG A 424 40.43 7.86 17.45
CA ARG A 424 41.75 8.44 17.19
C ARG A 424 42.33 9.15 18.41
N MET A 425 41.51 9.87 19.18
CA MET A 425 41.95 10.51 20.43
C MET A 425 42.42 9.47 21.45
N VAL A 426 41.73 8.34 21.57
CA VAL A 426 42.10 7.26 22.50
C VAL A 426 43.40 6.57 22.08
N VAL A 427 43.63 6.37 20.77
CA VAL A 427 44.91 5.84 20.27
C VAL A 427 46.06 6.77 20.66
N ASN A 428 45.92 8.07 20.41
CA ASN A 428 46.93 9.06 20.82
C ASN A 428 47.10 9.11 22.35
N GLN A 429 46.01 9.01 23.11
CA GLN A 429 46.06 8.94 24.56
C GLN A 429 46.85 7.71 25.04
N SER A 430 46.65 6.55 24.41
CA SER A 430 47.39 5.34 24.76
C SER A 430 48.90 5.48 24.50
N GLU A 431 49.28 6.15 23.41
CA GLU A 431 50.69 6.42 23.09
C GLU A 431 51.32 7.36 24.13
N THR A 432 50.66 8.48 24.44
CA THR A 432 51.13 9.43 25.47
C THR A 432 51.20 8.81 26.87
N VAL A 433 50.27 7.92 27.24
CA VAL A 433 50.32 7.16 28.50
C VAL A 433 51.53 6.21 28.52
N HIS A 434 51.86 5.59 27.39
CA HIS A 434 53.02 4.71 27.27
C HIS A 434 54.35 5.49 27.41
N GLU A 435 54.46 6.65 26.75
CA GLU A 435 55.60 7.55 26.90
C GLU A 435 55.74 8.05 28.34
N ALA A 436 54.64 8.48 28.96
CA ALA A 436 54.64 8.91 30.36
C ALA A 436 55.06 7.79 31.31
N SER A 437 54.62 6.55 31.07
CA SER A 437 55.01 5.38 31.87
C SER A 437 56.51 5.13 31.79
N SER A 438 57.07 5.20 30.58
CA SER A 438 58.52 5.06 30.35
C SER A 438 59.32 6.16 31.06
N ALA A 439 58.84 7.41 31.01
CA ALA A 439 59.47 8.53 31.71
C ALA A 439 59.44 8.35 33.24
N ILE A 440 58.35 7.79 33.80
CA ILE A 440 58.27 7.46 35.23
C ILE A 440 59.26 6.34 35.59
N GLU A 441 59.38 5.28 34.77
CA GLU A 441 60.37 4.22 35.00
C GLU A 441 61.81 4.77 35.00
N GLN A 442 62.14 5.65 34.05
CA GLN A 442 63.43 6.33 34.02
C GLN A 442 63.64 7.23 35.24
N MET A 443 62.61 7.94 35.69
CA MET A 443 62.68 8.77 36.90
C MET A 443 62.96 7.91 38.14
N VAL A 444 62.29 6.77 38.29
CA VAL A 444 62.56 5.82 39.39
C VAL A 444 64.01 5.32 39.35
N GLY A 445 64.52 5.00 38.17
CA GLY A 445 65.93 4.65 37.98
C GLY A 445 66.89 5.77 38.41
N ASN A 446 66.59 7.01 38.04
CA ASN A 446 67.40 8.18 38.43
C ASN A 446 67.35 8.43 39.95
N ILE A 447 66.19 8.29 40.59
CA ILE A 447 66.05 8.40 42.05
C ILE A 447 66.93 7.35 42.74
N GLN A 448 66.94 6.11 42.24
CA GLN A 448 67.80 5.06 42.79
C GLN A 448 69.28 5.40 42.63
N ALA A 449 69.69 5.93 41.47
CA ALA A 449 71.07 6.37 41.25
C ALA A 449 71.47 7.49 42.22
N VAL A 450 70.59 8.47 42.43
CA VAL A 450 70.82 9.57 43.40
C VAL A 450 70.92 9.03 44.83
N ASN A 451 70.05 8.10 45.24
CA ASN A 451 70.12 7.46 46.56
C ASN A 451 71.45 6.74 46.78
N ASN A 452 71.96 6.03 45.77
CA ASN A 452 73.28 5.39 45.87
C ASN A 452 74.40 6.43 46.03
N SER A 453 74.34 7.55 45.29
CA SER A 453 75.30 8.65 45.43
C SER A 453 75.23 9.33 46.80
N ILE A 454 74.04 9.48 47.37
CA ILE A 454 73.83 9.99 48.74
C ILE A 454 74.49 9.08 49.77
N GLU A 455 74.35 7.75 49.63
CA GLU A 455 74.96 6.78 50.54
C GLU A 455 76.50 6.86 50.49
N GLU A 456 77.07 6.94 49.29
CA GLU A 456 78.52 7.10 49.11
C GLU A 456 79.02 8.44 49.67
N MET A 457 78.28 9.52 49.43
CA MET A 457 78.56 10.85 49.95
C MET A 457 78.51 10.88 51.49
N SER A 458 77.52 10.23 52.10
CA SER A 458 77.41 10.11 53.55
C SER A 458 78.62 9.40 54.14
N LYS A 459 79.07 8.27 53.55
CA LYS A 459 80.30 7.57 53.99
C LYS A 459 81.54 8.45 53.86
N SER A 460 81.67 9.18 52.75
CA SER A 460 82.81 10.08 52.52
C SER A 460 82.86 11.23 53.53
N PHE A 461 81.71 11.81 53.90
CA PHE A 461 81.67 12.89 54.89
C PHE A 461 81.94 12.41 56.31
N THR A 462 81.45 11.23 56.69
CA THR A 462 81.85 10.62 57.97
C THR A 462 83.35 10.40 58.04
N GLY A 463 83.97 9.88 56.96
CA GLY A 463 85.43 9.72 56.91
C GLY A 463 86.20 11.06 56.94
N LEU A 464 85.65 12.13 56.36
CA LEU A 464 86.25 13.47 56.44
C LEU A 464 86.17 14.06 57.86
N ASP A 465 85.07 13.81 58.57
CA ASP A 465 84.87 14.27 59.95
C ASP A 465 85.86 13.58 60.90
N GLU A 466 86.01 12.25 60.78
CA GLU A 466 87.02 11.48 61.51
C GLU A 466 88.45 11.98 61.24
N ASN A 467 88.77 12.34 59.99
CA ASN A 467 90.08 12.88 59.62
C ASN A 467 90.30 14.30 60.16
N ALA A 468 89.26 15.13 60.22
CA ALA A 468 89.33 16.48 60.79
C ALA A 468 89.58 16.41 62.31
N ASP A 469 88.87 15.53 63.02
CA ASP A 469 89.08 15.26 64.44
C ASP A 469 90.49 14.73 64.72
N LEU A 470 90.97 13.79 63.90
CA LEU A 470 92.34 13.29 64.00
C LEU A 470 93.38 14.40 63.76
N GLY A 471 93.14 15.27 62.78
CA GLY A 471 93.98 16.44 62.49
C GLY A 471 94.06 17.40 63.67
N MET A 472 92.93 17.69 64.32
CA MET A 472 92.86 18.54 65.50
C MET A 472 93.59 17.92 66.71
N SER A 473 93.41 16.62 66.94
CA SER A 473 94.16 15.88 67.97
C SER A 473 95.68 15.90 67.72
N LYS A 474 96.11 15.83 66.46
CA LYS A 474 97.53 15.94 66.10
C LYS A 474 98.10 17.34 66.31
N LEU A 475 97.31 18.39 66.07
CA LEU A 475 97.71 19.76 66.39
C LEU A 475 97.85 19.98 67.91
N ASP A 476 96.99 19.37 68.72
CA ASP A 476 97.14 19.39 70.17
C ASP A 476 98.45 18.72 70.62
N GLU A 477 98.82 17.59 70.00
CA GLU A 477 100.11 16.93 70.24
C GLU A 477 101.29 17.84 69.86
N VAL A 478 101.21 18.52 68.71
CA VAL A 478 102.23 19.48 68.25
C VAL A 478 102.35 20.65 69.22
N ASN A 479 101.24 21.23 69.67
CA ASN A 479 101.24 22.33 70.64
C ASN A 479 101.85 21.91 71.99
N SER A 480 101.57 20.69 72.45
CA SER A 480 102.21 20.14 73.65
C SER A 480 103.73 20.05 73.51
N ARG A 481 104.22 19.56 72.36
CA ARG A 481 105.67 19.49 72.07
C ARG A 481 106.31 20.88 71.95
N ILE A 482 105.63 21.84 71.33
CA ILE A 482 106.13 23.21 71.22
C ILE A 482 106.26 23.85 72.60
N SER A 483 105.27 23.65 73.48
CA SER A 483 105.32 24.13 74.87
C SER A 483 106.53 23.58 75.63
N GLN A 484 106.85 22.29 75.45
CA GLN A 484 108.06 21.68 76.01
C GLN A 484 109.35 22.31 75.44
N ILE A 485 109.40 22.60 74.14
CA ILE A 485 110.55 23.25 73.49
C ILE A 485 110.71 24.70 73.99
N GLN A 486 109.60 25.41 74.23
CA GLN A 486 109.61 26.75 74.80
C GLN A 486 110.23 26.75 76.20
N GLU A 487 109.76 25.87 77.08
CA GLU A 487 110.31 25.70 78.44
C GLU A 487 111.81 25.38 78.40
N GLN A 488 112.22 24.47 77.52
CA GLN A 488 113.64 24.13 77.32
C GLN A 488 114.46 25.31 76.82
N SER A 489 113.91 26.13 75.90
CA SER A 489 114.59 27.31 75.36
C SER A 489 114.77 28.40 76.42
N GLU A 490 113.76 28.61 77.28
CA GLU A 490 113.85 29.52 78.43
C GLU A 490 114.89 29.05 79.45
N MET A 491 114.95 27.75 79.74
CA MET A 491 116.00 27.17 80.59
C MET A 491 117.40 27.39 80.00
N LEU A 492 117.58 27.18 78.69
CA LEU A 492 118.85 27.43 78.01
C LEU A 492 119.23 28.91 78.02
N GLN A 493 118.26 29.82 77.88
CA GLN A 493 118.49 31.26 77.95
C GLN A 493 118.96 31.67 79.35
N ASN A 494 118.32 31.14 80.40
CA ASN A 494 118.74 31.36 81.78
C ASN A 494 120.14 30.81 82.06
N ALA A 495 120.45 29.60 81.59
CA ALA A 495 121.79 29.03 81.71
C ALA A 495 122.84 29.89 80.99
N ASN A 496 122.54 30.39 79.79
CA ASN A 496 123.44 31.25 79.03
C ASN A 496 123.65 32.63 79.70
N LEU A 497 122.64 33.20 80.35
CA LEU A 497 122.80 34.41 81.17
C LEU A 497 123.76 34.19 82.35
N ILE A 498 123.68 33.04 83.01
CA ILE A 498 124.61 32.67 84.08
C ILE A 498 126.04 32.57 83.52
N ILE A 499 126.24 31.90 82.36
CA ILE A 499 127.55 31.80 81.71
C ILE A 499 128.10 33.19 81.36
N SER A 500 127.27 34.06 80.77
CA SER A 500 127.64 35.44 80.46
C SER A 500 128.08 36.22 81.71
N SER A 501 127.35 36.07 82.83
CA SER A 501 127.70 36.70 84.11
C SER A 501 129.00 36.14 84.69
N ILE A 502 129.23 34.82 84.61
CA ILE A 502 130.48 34.19 85.03
C ILE A 502 131.64 34.69 84.18
N ALA A 503 131.47 34.80 82.86
CA ALA A 503 132.48 35.32 81.94
C ALA A 503 132.82 36.78 82.26
N GLU A 504 131.83 37.64 82.54
CA GLU A 504 132.05 39.04 82.93
C GLU A 504 132.78 39.17 84.28
N GLN A 505 132.35 38.40 85.29
CA GLN A 505 133.04 38.33 86.58
C GLN A 505 134.48 37.82 86.45
N THR A 506 134.70 36.79 85.61
CA THR A 506 136.04 36.23 85.36
C THR A 506 136.92 37.23 84.62
N ASN A 507 136.36 38.00 83.67
CA ASN A 507 137.04 39.08 82.99
C ASN A 507 137.49 40.19 83.97
N LEU A 508 136.62 40.60 84.90
CA LEU A 508 136.95 41.58 85.93
C LEU A 508 138.01 41.06 86.91
N LEU A 509 137.91 39.81 87.34
CA LEU A 509 138.91 39.15 88.20
C LEU A 509 140.26 39.06 87.48
N ALA A 510 140.27 38.65 86.21
CA ALA A 510 141.47 38.56 85.38
C ALA A 510 142.07 39.94 85.11
N MET A 511 141.26 40.98 84.92
CA MET A 511 141.72 42.36 84.78
C MET A 511 142.39 42.84 86.07
N ASN A 512 141.76 42.62 87.24
CA ASN A 512 142.35 42.97 88.53
C ASN A 512 143.66 42.20 88.77
N ALA A 513 143.71 40.91 88.42
CA ALA A 513 144.93 40.10 88.51
C ALA A 513 146.03 40.58 87.56
N ALA A 514 145.70 40.98 86.33
CA ALA A 514 146.65 41.54 85.37
C ALA A 514 147.21 42.90 85.85
N ILE A 515 146.37 43.75 86.46
CA ILE A 515 146.78 45.02 87.08
C ILE A 515 147.74 44.77 88.25
N GLU A 516 147.41 43.85 89.15
CA GLU A 516 148.25 43.54 90.32
C GLU A 516 149.57 42.88 89.90
N ALA A 517 149.55 42.02 88.88
CA ALA A 517 150.74 41.42 88.28
C ALA A 517 151.64 42.48 87.60
N ALA A 518 151.06 43.50 86.98
CA ALA A 518 151.82 44.65 86.46
C ALA A 518 152.41 45.50 87.59
N HIS A 519 151.71 45.64 88.72
CA HIS A 519 152.18 46.35 89.92
C HIS A 519 153.40 45.66 90.57
N ALA A 520 153.47 44.33 90.52
CA ALA A 520 154.59 43.53 91.03
C ALA A 520 155.86 43.55 90.15
N GLY A 521 155.85 44.27 89.01
CA GLY A 521 157.02 44.46 88.16
C GLY A 521 157.57 43.15 87.57
N ASP A 522 158.90 42.96 87.59
CA ASP A 522 159.56 41.80 86.97
C ASP A 522 159.17 40.45 87.59
N ALA A 523 158.76 40.41 88.86
CA ALA A 523 158.30 39.19 89.53
C ALA A 523 156.89 38.74 89.09
N GLY A 524 156.07 39.65 88.55
CA GLY A 524 154.68 39.40 88.15
C GLY A 524 154.48 39.00 86.68
N LYS A 525 155.53 39.03 85.85
CA LYS A 525 155.44 38.79 84.38
C LYS A 525 154.74 37.48 84.00
N GLY A 526 155.05 36.37 84.67
CA GLY A 526 154.42 35.07 84.39
C GLY A 526 152.93 35.05 84.75
N PHE A 527 152.56 35.68 85.87
CA PHE A 527 151.16 35.83 86.29
C PHE A 527 150.37 36.75 85.38
N SER A 528 150.98 37.84 84.89
CA SER A 528 150.35 38.78 83.95
C SER A 528 149.96 38.09 82.64
N VAL A 529 150.82 37.22 82.08
CA VAL A 529 150.51 36.46 80.85
C VAL A 529 149.32 35.52 81.06
N VAL A 530 149.26 34.80 82.17
CA VAL A 530 148.15 33.90 82.49
C VAL A 530 146.85 34.70 82.71
N ALA A 531 146.92 35.82 83.43
CA ALA A 531 145.77 36.69 83.65
C ALA A 531 145.22 37.27 82.34
N ASP A 532 146.08 37.72 81.42
CA ASP A 532 145.65 38.20 80.10
C ASP A 532 145.03 37.09 79.22
N GLU A 533 145.51 35.84 79.33
CA GLU A 533 144.93 34.71 78.60
C GLU A 533 143.54 34.34 79.16
N ILE A 534 143.37 34.35 80.49
CA ILE A 534 142.06 34.18 81.15
C ILE A 534 141.11 35.32 80.77
N ARG A 535 141.62 36.56 80.68
CA ARG A 535 140.86 37.74 80.25
C ARG A 535 140.33 37.55 78.83
N LYS A 536 141.19 37.18 77.86
CA LYS A 536 140.79 36.89 76.48
C LYS A 536 139.80 35.72 76.38
N LEU A 537 139.99 34.65 77.16
CA LEU A 537 139.07 33.51 77.18
C LEU A 537 137.68 33.92 77.72
N SER A 538 137.66 34.81 78.72
CA SER A 538 136.43 35.36 79.30
C SER A 538 135.72 36.32 78.34
N GLU A 539 136.45 37.20 77.65
CA GLU A 539 135.91 38.06 76.58
C GLU A 539 135.32 37.22 75.44
N ASN A 540 136.02 36.17 75.01
CA ASN A 540 135.52 35.25 74.00
C ASN A 540 134.28 34.49 74.49
N SER A 541 134.26 34.03 75.75
CA SER A 541 133.10 33.37 76.35
C SER A 541 131.88 34.29 76.42
N SER A 542 132.08 35.57 76.78
CA SER A 542 131.02 36.59 76.77
C SER A 542 130.50 36.85 75.35
N ALA A 543 131.39 36.95 74.35
CA ALA A 543 131.00 37.09 72.95
C ALA A 543 130.22 35.87 72.41
N GLN A 544 130.61 34.65 72.79
CA GLN A 544 129.89 33.42 72.44
C GLN A 544 128.52 33.37 73.14
N SER A 545 128.45 33.71 74.43
CA SER A 545 127.17 33.81 75.15
C SER A 545 126.23 34.83 74.54
N LYS A 546 126.74 35.97 74.06
CA LYS A 546 125.93 36.94 73.30
C LYS A 546 125.35 36.30 72.03
N THR A 547 126.18 35.60 71.25
CA THR A 547 125.75 34.90 70.03
C THR A 547 124.70 33.83 70.32
N ILE A 548 124.88 33.03 71.38
CA ILE A 548 123.91 32.03 71.84
C ILE A 548 122.59 32.71 72.24
N SER A 549 122.65 33.86 72.92
CA SER A 549 121.44 34.60 73.28
C SER A 549 120.67 35.09 72.05
N GLU A 550 121.37 35.57 71.02
CA GLU A 550 120.73 35.99 69.76
C GLU A 550 120.06 34.80 69.06
N GLN A 551 120.70 33.62 69.06
CA GLN A 551 120.12 32.38 68.53
C GLN A 551 118.91 31.91 69.32
N LEU A 552 118.97 31.93 70.66
CA LEU A 552 117.86 31.52 71.53
C LEU A 552 116.67 32.47 71.42
N ASN A 553 116.89 33.77 71.24
CA ASN A 553 115.83 34.72 70.92
C ASN A 553 115.17 34.40 69.57
N THR A 554 115.97 34.09 68.55
CA THR A 554 115.45 33.67 67.23
C THR A 554 114.61 32.39 67.33
N ILE A 555 115.01 31.45 68.19
CA ILE A 555 114.24 30.22 68.47
C ILE A 555 112.91 30.56 69.17
N GLN A 556 112.91 31.44 70.17
CA GLN A 556 111.68 31.89 70.85
C GLN A 556 110.71 32.61 69.90
N ASP A 557 111.23 33.47 69.01
CA ASP A 557 110.42 34.12 67.97
C ASP A 557 109.80 33.08 67.02
N SER A 558 110.60 32.07 66.63
CA SER A 558 110.12 30.97 65.78
C SER A 558 109.04 30.13 66.47
N ILE A 559 109.20 29.82 67.76
CA ILE A 559 108.21 29.11 68.58
C ILE A 559 106.89 29.91 68.61
N THR A 560 106.98 31.21 68.87
CA THR A 560 105.81 32.10 68.91
C THR A 560 105.06 32.07 67.56
N GLY A 561 105.79 32.15 66.45
CA GLY A 561 105.21 32.04 65.12
C GLY A 561 104.54 30.68 64.85
N ILE A 562 105.14 29.56 65.30
CA ILE A 562 104.55 28.23 65.13
C ILE A 562 103.27 28.10 65.97
N VAL A 563 103.23 28.63 67.19
CA VAL A 563 102.02 28.62 68.04
C VAL A 563 100.87 29.37 67.36
N GLU A 564 101.15 30.53 66.74
CA GLU A 564 100.15 31.30 66.00
C GLU A 564 99.58 30.51 64.82
N VAL A 565 100.45 29.95 63.96
CA VAL A 565 100.05 29.12 62.81
C VAL A 565 99.28 27.86 63.25
N SER A 566 99.66 27.25 64.37
CA SER A 566 98.97 26.09 64.94
C SER A 566 97.56 26.44 65.40
N LYS A 567 97.37 27.59 66.04
CA LYS A 567 96.06 28.10 66.46
C LYS A 567 95.16 28.44 65.26
N GLU A 568 95.72 29.03 64.21
CA GLU A 568 95.01 29.26 62.95
C GLU A 568 94.58 27.93 62.31
N SER A 569 95.45 26.91 62.34
CA SER A 569 95.14 25.57 61.85
C SER A 569 94.03 24.90 62.66
N GLN A 570 94.05 24.98 63.99
CA GLN A 570 92.96 24.48 64.85
C GLN A 570 91.62 25.14 64.51
N THR A 571 91.62 26.47 64.31
CA THR A 571 90.42 27.22 63.91
C THR A 571 89.90 26.73 62.56
N SER A 572 90.80 26.51 61.59
CA SER A 572 90.46 26.00 60.27
C SER A 572 89.84 24.59 60.32
N PHE A 573 90.40 23.68 61.13
CA PHE A 573 89.82 22.35 61.31
C PHE A 573 88.44 22.39 61.99
N ALA A 574 88.25 23.26 62.98
CA ALA A 574 86.96 23.45 63.62
C ALA A 574 85.89 23.97 62.63
N GLU A 575 86.25 24.90 61.74
CA GLU A 575 85.37 25.34 60.66
C GLU A 575 85.04 24.23 59.66
N VAL A 576 86.02 23.38 59.33
CA VAL A 576 85.81 22.21 58.45
C VAL A 576 84.80 21.25 59.09
N SER A 577 84.97 20.89 60.36
CA SER A 577 84.02 20.01 61.07
C SER A 577 82.61 20.62 61.13
N HIS A 578 82.48 21.91 61.44
CA HIS A 578 81.18 22.59 61.41
C HIS A 578 80.50 22.53 60.02
N LYS A 579 81.26 22.75 58.94
CA LYS A 579 80.75 22.64 57.56
C LYS A 579 80.38 21.20 57.19
N LEU A 580 81.11 20.20 57.69
CA LEU A 580 80.78 18.78 57.50
C LEU A 580 79.43 18.44 58.14
N HIS A 581 79.20 18.83 59.40
CA HIS A 581 77.91 18.64 60.06
C HIS A 581 76.74 19.29 59.30
N THR A 582 76.93 20.52 58.80
CA THR A 582 75.93 21.20 57.97
C THR A 582 75.65 20.41 56.69
N THR A 583 76.69 19.86 56.06
CA THR A 583 76.56 19.10 54.81
C THR A 583 75.87 17.76 55.05
N VAL A 584 76.15 17.06 56.15
CA VAL A 584 75.43 15.84 56.55
C VAL A 584 73.94 16.11 56.72
N HIS A 585 73.56 17.24 57.32
CA HIS A 585 72.15 17.63 57.43
C HIS A 585 71.50 17.82 56.04
N LEU A 586 72.19 18.47 55.09
CA LEU A 586 71.69 18.62 53.71
C LEU A 586 71.50 17.26 53.03
N VAL A 587 72.46 16.34 53.19
CA VAL A 587 72.36 14.96 52.65
C VAL A 587 71.13 14.24 53.21
N GLN A 588 70.84 14.40 54.50
CA GLN A 588 69.64 13.83 55.12
C GLN A 588 68.35 14.43 54.53
N GLN A 589 68.31 15.74 54.27
CA GLN A 589 67.16 16.37 53.63
C GLN A 589 66.94 15.84 52.21
N ILE A 590 68.00 15.69 51.42
CA ILE A 590 67.90 15.11 50.07
C ILE A 590 67.37 13.68 50.15
N THR A 591 67.83 12.88 51.12
CA THR A 591 67.33 11.50 51.34
C THR A 591 65.82 11.49 51.56
N THR A 592 65.30 12.38 52.41
CA THR A 592 63.86 12.52 52.64
C THR A 592 63.12 12.92 51.36
N SER A 593 63.63 13.91 50.61
CA SER A 593 63.03 14.33 49.34
C SER A 593 63.02 13.22 48.29
N MET A 594 64.05 12.39 48.21
CA MET A 594 64.10 11.24 47.31
C MET A 594 63.09 10.15 47.70
N ALA A 595 62.88 9.93 49.01
CA ALA A 595 61.84 9.02 49.49
C ALA A 595 60.43 9.52 49.11
N GLU A 596 60.16 10.81 49.28
CA GLU A 596 58.91 11.44 48.84
C GLU A 596 58.73 11.35 47.31
N GLN A 597 59.80 11.58 46.54
CA GLN A 597 59.76 11.49 45.09
C GLN A 597 59.51 10.04 44.62
N THR A 598 60.04 9.05 45.32
CA THR A 598 59.77 7.62 45.07
C THR A 598 58.28 7.32 45.26
N GLN A 599 57.70 7.77 46.38
CA GLN A 599 56.27 7.60 46.66
C GLN A 599 55.40 8.32 45.62
N GLY A 600 55.76 9.55 45.26
CA GLY A 600 55.07 10.32 44.21
C GLY A 600 55.11 9.61 42.86
N SER A 601 56.27 9.08 42.47
CA SER A 601 56.45 8.33 41.23
C SER A 601 55.59 7.07 41.18
N ALA A 602 55.49 6.33 42.29
CA ALA A 602 54.63 5.15 42.40
C ALA A 602 53.14 5.50 42.27
N LEU A 603 52.71 6.64 42.81
CA LEU A 603 51.33 7.11 42.70
C LEU A 603 51.00 7.53 41.25
N ILE A 604 51.93 8.20 40.57
CA ILE A 604 51.78 8.54 39.15
C ILE A 604 51.70 7.26 38.31
N GLY A 605 52.55 6.26 38.56
CA GLY A 605 52.50 4.96 37.88
C GLY A 605 51.12 4.31 37.98
N LYS A 606 50.54 4.20 39.20
CA LYS A 606 49.17 3.68 39.38
C LYS A 606 48.10 4.49 38.64
N SER A 607 48.28 5.81 38.56
CA SER A 607 47.36 6.70 37.84
C SER A 607 47.43 6.47 36.32
N LEU A 608 48.63 6.23 35.79
CA LEU A 608 48.85 5.87 34.38
C LEU A 608 48.24 4.49 34.06
N ASP A 609 48.39 3.50 34.93
CA ASP A 609 47.73 2.19 34.78
C ASP A 609 46.20 2.33 34.72
N SER A 610 45.63 3.16 35.60
CA SER A 610 44.21 3.46 35.62
C SER A 610 43.76 4.16 34.34
N LEU A 611 44.53 5.15 33.86
CA LEU A 611 44.27 5.83 32.58
C LEU A 611 44.32 4.88 31.38
N ASN A 612 45.24 3.92 31.38
CA ASN A 612 45.34 2.90 30.34
C ASN A 612 44.12 1.97 30.36
N SER A 613 43.67 1.55 31.55
CA SER A 613 42.43 0.76 31.70
C SER A 613 41.21 1.53 31.20
N SER A 614 41.03 2.79 31.62
CA SER A 614 39.95 3.64 31.15
C SER A 614 39.99 3.86 29.64
N SER A 615 41.18 4.00 29.04
CA SER A 615 41.34 4.12 27.60
C SER A 615 40.79 2.89 26.87
N ARG A 616 41.06 1.68 27.38
CA ARG A 616 40.51 0.42 26.81
C ARG A 616 39.00 0.32 26.95
N GLU A 617 38.43 0.77 28.07
CA GLU A 617 36.98 0.84 28.26
C GLU A 617 36.33 1.79 27.26
N VAL A 618 36.94 2.96 27.02
CA VAL A 618 36.45 3.91 26.00
C VAL A 618 36.49 3.32 24.60
N VAL A 619 37.55 2.57 24.22
CA VAL A 619 37.58 1.85 22.93
C VAL A 619 36.41 0.87 22.82
N THR A 620 36.15 0.10 23.87
CA THR A 620 35.07 -0.89 23.89
C THR A 620 33.71 -0.21 23.74
N ALA A 621 33.44 0.81 24.57
CA ALA A 621 32.20 1.59 24.52
C ALA A 621 32.00 2.31 23.18
N SER A 622 33.08 2.82 22.58
CA SER A 622 33.07 3.43 21.25
C SER A 622 32.72 2.41 20.15
N GLY A 623 33.23 1.18 20.26
CA GLY A 623 32.86 0.06 19.39
C GLY A 623 31.38 -0.30 19.48
N GLU A 624 30.84 -0.43 20.70
CA GLU A 624 29.41 -0.66 20.93
C GLU A 624 28.54 0.48 20.36
N MET A 625 28.97 1.73 20.55
CA MET A 625 28.30 2.91 20.02
C MET A 625 28.30 2.91 18.49
N SER A 626 29.38 2.43 17.85
CA SER A 626 29.45 2.30 16.39
C SER A 626 28.43 1.29 15.85
N GLU A 627 28.32 0.12 16.48
CA GLU A 627 27.34 -0.90 16.09
C GLU A 627 25.90 -0.45 16.38
N GLY A 628 25.68 0.25 17.50
CA GLY A 628 24.41 0.90 17.81
C GLY A 628 24.02 1.91 16.73
N ASN A 629 24.96 2.74 16.27
CA ASN A 629 24.72 3.71 15.20
C ASN A 629 24.34 3.04 13.88
N LYS A 630 24.96 1.89 13.56
CA LYS A 630 24.63 1.10 12.37
C LYS A 630 23.21 0.55 12.44
N THR A 631 22.80 0.04 13.61
CA THR A 631 21.41 -0.40 13.86
C THR A 631 20.44 0.77 13.69
N ILE A 632 20.73 1.93 14.26
CA ILE A 632 19.89 3.13 14.11
C ILE A 632 19.76 3.52 12.64
N MET A 633 20.83 3.43 11.86
CA MET A 633 20.78 3.74 10.42
C MET A 633 19.85 2.79 9.65
N GLN A 634 19.84 1.50 10.01
CA GLN A 634 18.93 0.51 9.42
C GLN A 634 17.46 0.83 9.75
N GLU A 635 17.17 1.18 11.01
CA GLU A 635 15.82 1.58 11.44
C GLU A 635 15.36 2.87 10.74
N ILE A 636 16.26 3.83 10.56
CA ILE A 636 15.98 5.06 9.80
C ILE A 636 15.64 4.73 8.34
N GLN A 637 16.35 3.80 7.71
CA GLN A 637 16.07 3.38 6.34
C GLN A 637 14.69 2.71 6.23
N ALA A 638 14.35 1.82 7.17
CA ALA A 638 13.02 1.23 7.26
C ALA A 638 11.91 2.29 7.46
N LEU A 639 12.20 3.32 8.26
CA LEU A 639 11.30 4.44 8.49
C LEU A 639 11.12 5.32 7.23
N GLN A 640 12.17 5.53 6.44
CA GLN A 640 12.09 6.21 5.14
C GLN A 640 11.20 5.44 4.16
N GLU A 641 11.39 4.13 4.05
CA GLU A 641 10.58 3.26 3.19
C GLU A 641 9.10 3.27 3.60
N THR A 642 8.83 3.19 4.90
CA THR A 642 7.48 3.28 5.46
C THR A 642 6.85 4.64 5.14
N THR A 643 7.58 5.74 5.36
CA THR A 643 7.10 7.11 5.07
C THR A 643 6.78 7.27 3.57
N ALA A 644 7.64 6.75 2.69
CA ALA A 644 7.39 6.74 1.25
C ALA A 644 6.16 5.90 0.85
N SER A 645 5.95 4.76 1.52
CA SER A 645 4.76 3.94 1.32
C SER A 645 3.48 4.68 1.73
N ILE A 646 3.48 5.33 2.89
CA ILE A 646 2.33 6.14 3.34
C ILE A 646 2.08 7.28 2.36
N GLN A 647 3.12 7.97 1.86
CA GLN A 647 2.95 9.02 0.85
C GLN A 647 2.26 8.49 -0.43
N ARG A 648 2.64 7.29 -0.91
CA ARG A 648 1.96 6.65 -2.05
C ARG A 648 0.50 6.33 -1.74
N SER A 649 0.20 5.81 -0.55
CA SER A 649 -1.18 5.57 -0.12
C SER A 649 -2.00 6.86 -0.05
N MET A 650 -1.41 7.97 0.41
CA MET A 650 -2.09 9.27 0.44
C MET A 650 -2.42 9.80 -0.96
N ASN A 651 -1.51 9.62 -1.91
CA ASN A 651 -1.77 9.96 -3.31
C ASN A 651 -2.92 9.09 -3.88
N GLY A 652 -2.95 7.80 -3.53
CA GLY A 652 -4.05 6.89 -3.88
C GLY A 652 -5.39 7.34 -3.28
N MET A 653 -5.43 7.63 -1.98
CA MET A 653 -6.63 8.14 -1.29
C MET A 653 -7.13 9.45 -1.90
N THR A 654 -6.23 10.32 -2.37
CA THR A 654 -6.61 11.56 -3.07
C THR A 654 -7.34 11.25 -4.38
N SER A 655 -6.85 10.27 -5.15
CA SER A 655 -7.51 9.80 -6.36
C SER A 655 -8.87 9.17 -6.06
N ASP A 656 -8.96 8.35 -5.01
CA ASP A 656 -10.22 7.71 -4.60
C ASP A 656 -11.25 8.75 -4.15
N ALA A 657 -10.83 9.76 -3.38
CA ALA A 657 -11.69 10.88 -2.98
C ALA A 657 -12.25 11.65 -4.19
N GLN A 658 -11.43 11.87 -5.23
CA GLN A 658 -11.87 12.49 -6.48
C GLN A 658 -12.89 11.62 -7.23
N GLN A 659 -12.69 10.30 -7.24
CA GLN A 659 -13.63 9.37 -7.86
C GLN A 659 -14.96 9.33 -7.09
N MET A 660 -14.92 9.31 -5.76
CA MET A 660 -16.11 9.40 -4.91
C MET A 660 -16.90 10.68 -5.15
N ASP A 661 -16.24 11.83 -5.32
CA ASP A 661 -16.93 13.08 -5.66
C ASP A 661 -17.60 13.04 -7.05
N ARG A 662 -17.00 12.36 -8.03
CA ARG A 662 -17.64 12.17 -9.35
C ARG A 662 -18.89 11.30 -9.24
N THR A 663 -18.80 10.14 -8.58
CA THR A 663 -19.94 9.24 -8.38
C THR A 663 -21.05 9.93 -7.56
N ARG A 664 -20.68 10.72 -6.55
CA ARG A 664 -21.63 11.54 -5.79
C ARG A 664 -22.38 12.53 -6.68
N ARG A 665 -21.70 13.21 -7.62
CA ARG A 665 -22.35 14.13 -8.58
C ARG A 665 -23.32 13.42 -9.50
N GLU A 666 -22.96 12.24 -9.99
CA GLU A 666 -23.85 11.40 -10.80
C GLU A 666 -25.09 10.97 -10.00
N LEU A 667 -24.91 10.52 -8.76
CA LEU A 667 -26.01 10.12 -7.88
C LEU A 667 -26.94 11.29 -7.55
N SER A 668 -26.39 12.49 -7.36
CA SER A 668 -27.17 13.73 -7.20
C SER A 668 -28.04 14.00 -8.41
N ALA A 669 -27.49 13.91 -9.63
CA ALA A 669 -28.25 14.12 -10.85
C ALA A 669 -29.39 13.09 -11.01
N ILE A 670 -29.14 11.82 -10.70
CA ILE A 670 -30.16 10.76 -10.71
C ILE A 670 -31.25 11.02 -9.66
N SER A 671 -30.87 11.46 -8.45
CA SER A 671 -31.80 11.80 -7.38
C SER A 671 -32.73 12.96 -7.78
N ASP A 672 -32.19 13.99 -8.43
CA ASP A 672 -32.95 15.13 -8.93
C ASP A 672 -33.91 14.72 -10.06
N GLU A 673 -33.47 13.89 -11.01
CA GLU A 673 -34.32 13.34 -12.07
C GLU A 673 -35.46 12.48 -11.52
N MET A 674 -35.14 11.60 -10.55
CA MET A 674 -36.12 10.77 -9.87
C MET A 674 -37.17 11.62 -9.14
N ASN A 675 -36.74 12.67 -8.43
CA ASN A 675 -37.65 13.57 -7.74
C ASN A 675 -38.57 14.33 -8.73
N GLY A 676 -38.04 14.71 -9.89
CA GLY A 676 -38.81 15.26 -11.00
C GLY A 676 -39.90 14.28 -11.50
N ALA A 677 -39.53 13.02 -11.74
CA ALA A 677 -40.47 11.98 -12.18
C ALA A 677 -41.56 11.69 -11.14
N ILE A 678 -41.21 11.64 -9.85
CA ILE A 678 -42.17 11.47 -8.74
C ILE A 678 -43.18 12.63 -8.71
N THR A 679 -42.71 13.86 -8.95
CA THR A 679 -43.58 15.05 -8.98
C THR A 679 -44.57 14.97 -10.15
N GLU A 680 -44.14 14.49 -11.32
CA GLU A 680 -45.02 14.34 -12.47
C GLU A 680 -46.06 13.21 -12.27
N ILE A 681 -45.65 12.07 -11.72
CA ILE A 681 -46.59 11.00 -11.33
C ILE A 681 -47.59 11.49 -10.29
N SER A 682 -47.13 12.29 -9.33
CA SER A 682 -47.99 12.92 -8.32
C SER A 682 -49.08 13.76 -8.96
N ARG A 683 -48.71 14.60 -9.94
CA ARG A 683 -49.63 15.48 -10.65
C ARG A 683 -50.77 14.73 -11.34
N GLU A 684 -50.48 13.58 -11.96
CA GLU A 684 -51.48 12.78 -12.69
C GLU A 684 -52.31 11.88 -11.77
N ILE A 685 -51.71 11.28 -10.73
CA ILE A 685 -52.40 10.35 -9.84
C ILE A 685 -53.26 11.07 -8.80
N ASP A 686 -52.89 12.27 -8.36
CA ASP A 686 -53.66 13.04 -7.39
C ASP A 686 -54.96 13.61 -7.99
N LEU A 687 -55.12 13.58 -9.32
CA LEU A 687 -56.39 13.89 -10.01
C LEU A 687 -57.49 12.87 -9.68
N PHE A 688 -57.14 11.63 -9.34
CA PHE A 688 -58.10 10.59 -9.00
C PHE A 688 -58.52 10.71 -7.53
N LYS A 689 -59.83 10.72 -7.29
CA LYS A 689 -60.39 10.62 -5.94
C LYS A 689 -60.79 9.18 -5.68
N VAL A 690 -60.06 8.56 -4.75
CA VAL A 690 -60.20 7.16 -4.31
C VAL A 690 -60.57 7.07 -2.86
#